data_AF-A0A7I8W0D7-F1
#
_entry.id   AF-A0A7I8W0D7-F1
#
_cell.length_a   1.000
_cell.length_b   1.000
_cell.length_c   1.000
_cell.angle_alpha   90.00
_cell.angle_beta   90.00
_cell.angle_gamma   90.00
#
_symmetry.space_group_name_H-M   'P 1'
#
loop_
_entity.id
_entity.type
_entity.pdbx_description
1 polymer ?
#
loop_
_entity_poly.entity_id
_entity_poly.type
_entity_poly.pdbx_seq_one_letter_code
_entity_poly.pdbx_strand_id
1 'polypeptide(L)'
;MLESCKTAEEIQHLSRICKGTFNEIAESKKPIVAAIMGQCLGAGLETALACHYRIAVRDKKTVLAVPEVMIGLLPGAGGTQRLLRLLSLPDAFDMMLTGKNIRPDKAKTIGLVHMLIDPKGASDSKESKEATRKHLEQVAIETAKGLVDGSIQALPRRKGWVETITEYIMWFNLGRYFFMTQARNRVMNMTQGHYPAPLRILDVVEETLKSGYERGNQLETRYFGELGVTKESKALIGLFHGQTHCKKNHYGSPSPIKKVGILGTNSIGAGIAEITIFKGYPLSLYDKSKENLEQGLIYIKNNLKQRVLRKQISDNEKDKLVSKLETGTELESISNVDFVIEASTENFDKKCKLLLEIESIVKPSCVIAVQTLFNPIEKVAKSAKRLDKIIGMHYFSPLAKSQLLEIVSSKSATKETIATAVDLGLKQGKIVIVVGDGPCFYTTRILCILVDELVSILREGIKPKQLEDMTKKIGWPMGLCSVVDEFGIDNIYEASKVLCSHYDENLLSKNLIILEQLVKKGMLGKKIGLGLFEYDPTRKLSIDNPAAIKIIDDNKISPKESLTTQNIQWRLVSRIINEAVLCLEEGTLKSPLDGDIGAVFGLGFPPFLGGPFRYLDIHGAEQLVKRMENFRKVYGDAFKPCKLLIEHSKDSKKLFRS
;
A
#
# COMPACT_ATOMS: atom_id res chain seq x y z
N MET A 1 3.53 -0.23 24.32
CA MET A 1 4.29 -1.26 25.07
C MET A 1 5.60 -1.59 24.38
N LEU A 2 5.62 -1.99 23.10
CA LEU A 2 6.89 -2.23 22.39
C LEU A 2 7.69 -0.93 22.18
N GLU A 3 7.03 0.18 21.84
CA GLU A 3 7.68 1.48 21.62
C GLU A 3 8.32 2.11 22.87
N SER A 4 7.88 1.70 24.07
CA SER A 4 8.48 2.16 25.32
C SER A 4 9.77 1.43 25.67
N CYS A 5 10.05 0.29 25.02
CA CYS A 5 11.27 -0.46 25.22
C CYS A 5 12.40 0.12 24.36
N LYS A 6 13.58 0.26 24.95
CA LYS A 6 14.77 0.81 24.31
C LYS A 6 15.79 -0.28 23.95
N THR A 7 15.75 -1.42 24.63
CA THR A 7 16.71 -2.50 24.46
C THR A 7 16.04 -3.79 24.00
N ALA A 8 16.83 -4.68 23.40
CA ALA A 8 16.34 -5.99 22.99
C ALA A 8 15.90 -6.82 24.20
N GLU A 9 16.61 -6.70 25.34
CA GLU A 9 16.33 -7.42 26.57
C GLU A 9 14.97 -7.05 27.17
N GLU A 10 14.60 -5.76 27.15
CA GLU A 10 13.28 -5.30 27.61
C GLU A 10 12.15 -5.88 26.75
N ILE A 11 12.33 -5.91 25.42
CA ILE A 11 11.35 -6.51 24.50
C ILE A 11 11.27 -8.03 24.68
N GLN A 12 12.41 -8.70 24.88
CA GLN A 12 12.46 -10.12 25.23
C GLN A 12 11.71 -10.40 26.53
N HIS A 13 11.86 -9.54 27.54
CA HIS A 13 11.18 -9.70 28.82
C HIS A 13 9.66 -9.63 28.64
N LEU A 14 9.14 -8.68 27.86
CA LEU A 14 7.72 -8.62 27.51
C LEU A 14 7.24 -9.89 26.80
N SER A 15 8.01 -10.38 25.83
CA SER A 15 7.72 -11.65 25.15
C SER A 15 7.62 -12.81 26.14
N ARG A 16 8.55 -12.93 27.10
CA ARG A 16 8.51 -13.97 28.15
C ARG A 16 7.26 -13.87 29.03
N ILE A 17 6.87 -12.66 29.44
CA ILE A 17 5.66 -12.45 30.26
C ILE A 17 4.41 -12.90 29.50
N CYS A 18 4.24 -12.44 28.26
CA CYS A 18 3.10 -12.82 27.44
C CYS A 18 3.04 -14.33 27.21
N LYS A 19 4.19 -14.95 26.93
CA LYS A 19 4.30 -16.41 26.79
C LYS A 19 3.91 -17.15 28.05
N GLY A 20 4.41 -16.73 29.22
CA GLY A 20 4.06 -17.34 30.51
C GLY A 20 2.56 -17.35 30.71
N THR A 21 1.92 -16.20 30.52
CA THR A 21 0.46 -16.05 30.61
C THR A 21 -0.28 -16.97 29.63
N PHE A 22 0.19 -17.06 28.38
CA PHE A 22 -0.44 -17.92 27.37
C PHE A 22 -0.16 -19.41 27.60
N ASN A 23 0.94 -19.76 28.26
CA ASN A 23 1.21 -21.13 28.66
C ASN A 23 0.29 -21.54 29.81
N GLU A 24 0.00 -20.66 30.78
CA GLU A 24 -1.01 -20.91 31.82
C GLU A 24 -2.40 -21.20 31.22
N ILE A 25 -2.78 -20.49 30.16
CA ILE A 25 -4.02 -20.77 29.40
C ILE A 25 -3.97 -22.16 28.76
N ALA A 26 -2.86 -22.49 28.10
CA ALA A 26 -2.69 -23.74 27.37
C ALA A 26 -2.55 -24.98 28.27
N GLU A 27 -2.04 -24.80 29.50
CA GLU A 27 -1.85 -25.84 30.52
C GLU A 27 -3.00 -25.87 31.54
N SER A 28 -4.00 -24.99 31.37
CA SER A 28 -5.13 -24.92 32.29
C SER A 28 -5.89 -26.25 32.33
N LYS A 29 -6.10 -26.77 33.55
CA LYS A 29 -6.94 -27.95 33.80
C LYS A 29 -8.42 -27.73 33.46
N LYS A 30 -8.85 -26.47 33.38
CA LYS A 30 -10.19 -26.09 32.94
C LYS A 30 -10.15 -25.82 31.43
N PRO A 31 -11.03 -26.42 30.61
CA PRO A 31 -11.13 -26.09 29.19
C PRO A 31 -11.42 -24.60 28.98
N ILE A 32 -10.73 -24.01 28.01
CA ILE A 32 -10.85 -22.58 27.66
C ILE A 32 -11.21 -22.48 26.18
N VAL A 33 -12.32 -21.81 25.87
CA VAL A 33 -12.85 -21.64 24.52
C VAL A 33 -12.66 -20.18 24.09
N ALA A 34 -11.91 -19.96 23.00
CA ALA A 34 -11.80 -18.66 22.35
C ALA A 34 -13.02 -18.44 21.43
N ALA A 35 -13.84 -17.45 21.79
CA ALA A 35 -15.00 -17.03 21.01
C ALA A 35 -14.65 -15.77 20.19
N ILE A 36 -14.46 -15.95 18.87
CA ILE A 36 -13.84 -14.97 17.98
C ILE A 36 -14.89 -14.27 17.13
N MET A 37 -15.11 -12.99 17.42
CA MET A 37 -15.95 -12.08 16.62
C MET A 37 -15.12 -10.88 16.15
N GLY A 38 -15.04 -10.67 14.83
CA GLY A 38 -14.27 -9.56 14.27
C GLY A 38 -12.77 -9.86 14.14
N GLN A 39 -11.94 -8.82 14.25
CA GLN A 39 -10.52 -8.92 13.96
C GLN A 39 -9.76 -9.61 15.12
N CYS A 40 -9.12 -10.74 14.82
CA CYS A 40 -8.29 -11.50 15.75
C CYS A 40 -6.88 -11.62 15.17
N LEU A 41 -6.08 -10.57 15.38
CA LEU A 41 -4.78 -10.39 14.73
C LEU A 41 -3.65 -10.37 15.78
N GLY A 42 -2.50 -10.88 15.38
CA GLY A 42 -1.27 -10.89 16.17
C GLY A 42 -1.44 -11.48 17.56
N ALA A 43 -1.11 -10.72 18.61
CA ALA A 43 -1.29 -11.15 20.00
C ALA A 43 -2.71 -11.67 20.32
N GLY A 44 -3.75 -11.12 19.69
CA GLY A 44 -5.12 -11.62 19.85
C GLY A 44 -5.30 -13.03 19.29
N LEU A 45 -4.65 -13.35 18.17
CA LEU A 45 -4.62 -14.70 17.63
C LEU A 45 -3.69 -15.61 18.45
N GLU A 46 -2.53 -15.12 18.90
CA GLU A 46 -1.63 -15.89 19.78
C GLU A 46 -2.32 -16.29 21.09
N THR A 47 -3.19 -15.42 21.63
CA THR A 47 -4.07 -15.73 22.76
C THR A 47 -5.07 -16.83 22.39
N ALA A 48 -5.78 -16.70 21.26
CA ALA A 48 -6.74 -17.70 20.82
C ALA A 48 -6.11 -19.07 20.51
N LEU A 49 -4.86 -19.07 20.04
CA LEU A 49 -4.05 -20.27 19.82
C LEU A 49 -3.67 -20.97 21.13
N ALA A 50 -3.53 -20.23 22.22
CA ALA A 50 -3.30 -20.79 23.54
C ALA A 50 -4.55 -21.47 24.14
N CYS A 51 -5.75 -21.04 23.74
CA CYS A 51 -6.99 -21.68 24.17
C CYS A 51 -7.14 -23.12 23.64
N HIS A 52 -7.91 -23.94 24.35
CA HIS A 52 -8.18 -25.34 24.00
C HIS A 52 -9.09 -25.48 22.77
N TYR A 53 -10.05 -24.56 22.62
CA TYR A 53 -10.99 -24.57 21.49
C TYR A 53 -11.19 -23.17 20.92
N ARG A 54 -11.60 -23.08 19.65
CA ARG A 54 -11.68 -21.83 18.89
C ARG A 54 -12.92 -21.82 18.01
N ILE A 55 -13.82 -20.88 18.26
CA ILE A 55 -15.07 -20.70 17.53
C ILE A 55 -15.02 -19.32 16.89
N ALA A 56 -15.31 -19.21 15.59
CA ALA A 56 -15.30 -17.93 14.90
C ALA A 56 -16.61 -17.65 14.17
N VAL A 57 -17.00 -16.38 14.10
CA VAL A 57 -18.17 -15.95 13.32
C VAL A 57 -17.81 -15.91 11.83
N ARG A 58 -18.63 -16.54 10.97
CA ARG A 58 -18.54 -16.47 9.50
C ARG A 58 -19.01 -15.09 9.00
N ASP A 59 -18.19 -14.07 9.26
CA ASP A 59 -18.46 -12.68 8.87
C ASP A 59 -17.29 -12.08 8.08
N LYS A 60 -17.60 -11.16 7.14
CA LYS A 60 -16.59 -10.47 6.31
C LYS A 60 -15.66 -9.55 7.12
N LYS A 61 -15.97 -9.22 8.37
CA LYS A 61 -15.10 -8.47 9.30
C LYS A 61 -14.28 -9.38 10.20
N THR A 62 -14.67 -10.65 10.33
CA THR A 62 -13.87 -11.63 11.05
C THR A 62 -12.65 -12.01 10.21
N VAL A 63 -11.47 -11.71 10.75
CA VAL A 63 -10.18 -11.99 10.10
C VAL A 63 -9.18 -12.46 11.13
N LEU A 64 -8.40 -13.48 10.77
CA LEU A 64 -7.36 -14.05 11.61
C LEU A 64 -6.01 -13.91 10.91
N ALA A 65 -4.99 -13.41 11.60
CA ALA A 65 -3.64 -13.30 11.06
C ALA A 65 -2.58 -13.15 12.15
N VAL A 66 -1.32 -13.40 11.79
CA VAL A 66 -0.12 -13.02 12.53
C VAL A 66 0.65 -11.98 11.71
N PRO A 67 0.26 -10.68 11.77
CA PRO A 67 0.79 -9.64 10.90
C PRO A 67 2.16 -9.09 11.35
N GLU A 68 2.82 -9.68 12.33
CA GLU A 68 4.07 -9.21 12.93
C GLU A 68 5.16 -8.96 11.88
N VAL A 69 5.24 -9.82 10.86
CA VAL A 69 6.21 -9.67 9.76
C VAL A 69 6.04 -8.38 8.98
N MET A 70 4.82 -7.84 8.90
CA MET A 70 4.53 -6.59 8.20
C MET A 70 5.10 -5.36 8.93
N ILE A 71 5.40 -5.49 10.23
CA ILE A 71 6.03 -4.46 11.07
C ILE A 71 7.48 -4.81 11.43
N GLY A 72 8.09 -5.73 10.69
CA GLY A 72 9.48 -6.13 10.89
C GLY A 72 9.72 -6.98 12.13
N LEU A 73 8.69 -7.65 12.63
CA LEU A 73 8.75 -8.56 13.78
C LEU A 73 8.38 -9.99 13.38
N LEU A 74 8.41 -10.89 14.35
CA LEU A 74 7.85 -12.24 14.25
C LEU A 74 6.82 -12.46 15.38
N PRO A 75 5.95 -13.48 15.31
CA PRO A 75 5.05 -13.81 16.42
C PRO A 75 5.83 -14.04 17.71
N GLY A 76 5.55 -13.26 18.74
CA GLY A 76 6.42 -13.11 19.90
C GLY A 76 5.91 -13.77 21.18
N ALA A 77 4.72 -14.36 21.16
CA ALA A 77 4.06 -14.95 22.33
C ALA A 77 3.78 -16.45 22.14
N GLY A 78 4.66 -17.15 21.42
CA GLY A 78 4.57 -18.58 21.13
C GLY A 78 3.78 -18.90 19.86
N GLY A 79 3.40 -17.89 19.06
CA GLY A 79 2.70 -18.06 17.80
C GLY A 79 3.49 -18.87 16.79
N THR A 80 4.82 -18.72 16.72
CA THR A 80 5.63 -19.55 15.81
C THR A 80 5.54 -21.03 16.17
N GLN A 81 5.41 -21.32 17.46
CA GLN A 81 5.36 -22.68 17.97
C GLN A 81 3.97 -23.29 17.85
N ARG A 82 2.92 -22.55 18.24
CA ARG A 82 1.54 -23.05 18.23
C ARG A 82 1.00 -23.23 16.81
N LEU A 83 1.37 -22.34 15.87
CA LEU A 83 1.00 -22.50 14.47
C LEU A 83 1.63 -23.76 13.85
N LEU A 84 2.90 -24.04 14.14
CA LEU A 84 3.58 -25.26 13.66
C LEU A 84 2.96 -26.55 14.20
N ARG A 85 2.39 -26.52 15.40
CA ARG A 85 1.68 -27.67 15.99
C ARG A 85 0.26 -27.85 15.43
N LEU A 86 -0.40 -26.75 15.09
CA LEU A 86 -1.83 -26.75 14.71
C LEU A 86 -2.04 -26.90 13.20
N LEU A 87 -1.14 -26.33 12.39
CA LEU A 87 -1.30 -26.21 10.94
C LEU A 87 -0.25 -27.02 10.19
N SER A 88 -0.49 -27.23 8.90
CA SER A 88 0.55 -27.71 8.01
C SER A 88 1.70 -26.70 7.94
N LEU A 89 2.93 -27.18 7.76
CA LEU A 89 4.11 -26.31 7.65
C LEU A 89 3.96 -25.23 6.53
N PRO A 90 3.42 -25.55 5.33
CA PRO A 90 3.13 -24.52 4.32
C PRO A 90 2.13 -23.46 4.77
N ASP A 91 1.04 -23.83 5.46
CA ASP A 91 0.05 -22.86 5.94
C ASP A 91 0.62 -21.99 7.08
N ALA A 92 1.42 -22.59 7.97
CA ALA A 92 2.11 -21.86 9.03
C ALA A 92 3.10 -20.83 8.44
N PHE A 93 3.88 -21.22 7.44
CA PHE A 93 4.76 -20.29 6.70
C PHE A 93 3.98 -19.22 5.95
N ASP A 94 2.91 -19.58 5.26
CA ASP A 94 2.05 -18.61 4.56
C ASP A 94 1.53 -17.55 5.53
N MET A 95 1.11 -17.95 6.74
CA MET A 95 0.68 -17.03 7.78
C MET A 95 1.82 -16.15 8.30
N MET A 96 2.91 -16.75 8.78
CA MET A 96 3.99 -16.03 9.46
C MET A 96 4.83 -15.17 8.52
N LEU A 97 5.06 -15.59 7.27
CA LEU A 97 5.93 -14.88 6.33
C LEU A 97 5.20 -13.81 5.51
N THR A 98 3.87 -13.89 5.38
CA THR A 98 3.08 -12.89 4.63
C THR A 98 2.26 -11.97 5.51
N GLY A 99 1.92 -12.39 6.73
CA GLY A 99 1.06 -11.64 7.64
C GLY A 99 -0.37 -11.42 7.13
N LYS A 100 -0.78 -12.12 6.05
CA LYS A 100 -2.05 -11.84 5.38
C LYS A 100 -3.26 -12.30 6.19
N ASN A 101 -4.36 -11.58 6.02
CA ASN A 101 -5.65 -11.93 6.64
C ASN A 101 -6.22 -13.25 6.10
N ILE A 102 -6.61 -14.14 7.01
CA ILE A 102 -7.34 -15.37 6.72
C ILE A 102 -8.81 -15.19 7.06
N ARG A 103 -9.69 -15.58 6.12
CA ARG A 103 -11.16 -15.56 6.30
C ARG A 103 -11.64 -16.76 7.11
N PRO A 104 -12.78 -16.67 7.82
CA PRO A 104 -13.26 -17.71 8.72
C PRO A 104 -13.38 -19.09 8.06
N ASP A 105 -13.92 -19.15 6.84
CA ASP A 105 -14.04 -20.42 6.10
C ASP A 105 -12.68 -21.06 5.82
N LYS A 106 -11.71 -20.27 5.35
CA LYS A 106 -10.35 -20.79 5.14
C LYS A 106 -9.70 -21.17 6.47
N ALA A 107 -9.88 -20.37 7.52
CA ALA A 107 -9.37 -20.66 8.85
C ALA A 107 -9.89 -22.00 9.40
N LYS A 108 -11.18 -22.33 9.14
CA LYS A 108 -11.77 -23.61 9.50
C LYS A 108 -11.18 -24.76 8.68
N THR A 109 -11.03 -24.57 7.37
CA THR A 109 -10.45 -25.59 6.47
C THR A 109 -9.02 -25.96 6.83
N ILE A 110 -8.16 -24.98 7.15
CA ILE A 110 -6.76 -25.24 7.51
C ILE A 110 -6.59 -25.70 8.97
N GLY A 111 -7.65 -25.68 9.78
CA GLY A 111 -7.61 -26.09 11.20
C GLY A 111 -7.24 -24.99 12.20
N LEU A 112 -7.14 -23.74 11.75
CA LEU A 112 -6.88 -22.60 12.63
C LEU A 112 -8.04 -22.38 13.63
N VAL A 113 -9.29 -22.57 13.18
CA VAL A 113 -10.49 -22.55 14.04
C VAL A 113 -11.23 -23.88 13.97
N HIS A 114 -11.83 -24.28 15.09
CA HIS A 114 -12.49 -25.57 15.24
C HIS A 114 -13.97 -25.51 14.84
N MET A 115 -14.64 -24.38 15.02
CA MET A 115 -16.05 -24.24 14.69
C MET A 115 -16.33 -22.87 14.09
N LEU A 116 -17.29 -22.84 13.16
CA LEU A 116 -17.84 -21.60 12.65
C LEU A 116 -19.31 -21.50 13.04
N ILE A 117 -19.73 -20.28 13.34
CA ILE A 117 -21.16 -19.95 13.48
C ILE A 117 -21.53 -18.87 12.46
N ASP A 118 -22.77 -18.89 12.00
CA ASP A 118 -23.29 -17.84 11.14
C ASP A 118 -23.76 -16.64 11.98
N PRO A 119 -23.58 -15.40 11.50
CA PRO A 119 -24.08 -14.21 12.17
C PRO A 119 -25.62 -14.24 12.24
N LYS A 120 -26.18 -13.66 13.30
CA LYS A 120 -27.63 -13.53 13.50
C LYS A 120 -28.12 -12.18 12.97
N GLY A 121 -28.94 -12.21 11.92
CA GLY A 121 -29.52 -11.02 11.28
C GLY A 121 -28.90 -10.71 9.92
N ALA A 122 -29.67 -10.05 9.06
CA ALA A 122 -29.27 -9.77 7.67
C ALA A 122 -28.56 -8.42 7.47
N SER A 123 -28.48 -7.58 8.52
CA SER A 123 -27.93 -6.23 8.45
C SER A 123 -26.76 -6.05 9.41
N ASP A 124 -25.88 -5.10 9.09
CA ASP A 124 -24.71 -4.72 9.89
C ASP A 124 -25.09 -3.83 11.11
N SER A 125 -26.35 -3.94 11.56
CA SER A 125 -26.95 -3.12 12.61
C SER A 125 -26.38 -3.45 14.00
N LYS A 126 -26.60 -2.56 14.97
CA LYS A 126 -26.13 -2.77 16.35
C LYS A 126 -26.84 -3.99 16.98
N GLU A 127 -28.13 -4.14 16.72
CA GLU A 127 -28.96 -5.22 17.23
C GLU A 127 -28.50 -6.58 16.71
N SER A 128 -28.21 -6.65 15.40
CA SER A 128 -27.67 -7.85 14.73
C SER A 128 -26.32 -8.28 15.33
N LYS A 129 -25.43 -7.32 15.58
CA LYS A 129 -24.12 -7.60 16.23
C LYS A 129 -24.29 -8.11 17.65
N GLU A 130 -25.17 -7.50 18.44
CA GLU A 130 -25.41 -7.93 19.83
C GLU A 130 -26.07 -9.31 19.88
N ALA A 131 -27.04 -9.59 19.00
CA ALA A 131 -27.64 -10.91 18.88
C ALA A 131 -26.61 -11.97 18.47
N THR A 132 -25.73 -11.65 17.52
CA THR A 132 -24.62 -12.53 17.10
C THR A 132 -23.65 -12.78 18.26
N ARG A 133 -23.30 -11.74 19.01
CA ARG A 133 -22.40 -11.85 20.18
C ARG A 133 -22.99 -12.76 21.26
N LYS A 134 -24.26 -12.58 21.61
CA LYS A 134 -24.98 -13.45 22.57
C LYS A 134 -25.05 -14.90 22.10
N HIS A 135 -25.34 -15.11 20.83
CA HIS A 135 -25.37 -16.46 20.26
C HIS A 135 -23.99 -17.12 20.29
N LEU A 136 -22.94 -16.37 19.93
CA LEU A 136 -21.55 -16.84 20.02
C LEU A 136 -21.17 -17.22 21.45
N GLU A 137 -21.53 -16.38 22.41
CA GLU A 137 -21.28 -16.60 23.84
C GLU A 137 -21.99 -17.89 24.32
N GLN A 138 -23.25 -18.07 23.97
CA GLN A 138 -24.01 -19.28 24.31
C GLN A 138 -23.33 -20.54 23.73
N VAL A 139 -23.01 -20.54 22.43
CA VAL A 139 -22.35 -21.68 21.77
C VAL A 139 -20.98 -21.95 22.39
N ALA A 140 -20.23 -20.91 22.78
CA ALA A 140 -18.95 -21.08 23.47
C ALA A 140 -19.10 -21.70 24.86
N ILE A 141 -20.13 -21.33 25.62
CA ILE A 141 -20.45 -21.92 26.93
C ILE A 141 -20.85 -23.39 26.78
N GLU A 142 -21.74 -23.69 25.84
CA GLU A 142 -22.15 -25.08 25.53
C GLU A 142 -20.94 -25.92 25.10
N THR A 143 -20.07 -25.35 24.26
CA THR A 143 -18.83 -26.00 23.85
C THR A 143 -17.89 -26.25 25.02
N ALA A 144 -17.74 -25.27 25.92
CA ALA A 144 -16.90 -25.43 27.11
C ALA A 144 -17.43 -26.54 28.03
N LYS A 145 -18.75 -26.63 28.24
CA LYS A 145 -19.38 -27.72 28.99
C LYS A 145 -19.15 -29.07 28.31
N GLY A 146 -19.32 -29.13 26.99
CA GLY A 146 -19.10 -30.34 26.21
C GLY A 146 -17.64 -30.82 26.20
N LEU A 147 -16.68 -29.91 26.34
CA LEU A 147 -15.26 -30.27 26.52
C LEU A 147 -14.98 -30.87 27.90
N VAL A 148 -15.74 -30.45 28.93
CA VAL A 148 -15.59 -30.97 30.30
C VAL A 148 -16.21 -32.37 30.41
N ASP A 149 -17.39 -32.59 29.84
CA ASP A 149 -18.07 -33.89 29.89
C ASP A 149 -17.60 -34.90 28.82
N GLY A 150 -16.78 -34.45 27.86
CA GLY A 150 -16.20 -35.26 26.80
C GLY A 150 -17.09 -35.46 25.57
N SER A 151 -18.29 -34.87 25.54
CA SER A 151 -19.19 -34.90 24.37
C SER A 151 -18.64 -34.14 23.17
N ILE A 152 -17.78 -33.15 23.40
CA ILE A 152 -17.03 -32.44 22.37
C ILE A 152 -15.55 -32.73 22.58
N GLN A 153 -14.92 -33.27 21.54
CA GLN A 153 -13.47 -33.44 21.50
C GLN A 153 -12.87 -32.41 20.55
N ALA A 154 -11.74 -31.82 20.94
CA ALA A 154 -10.87 -31.08 20.03
C ALA A 154 -10.17 -32.09 19.11
N LEU A 155 -10.91 -32.66 18.15
CA LEU A 155 -10.36 -33.64 17.23
C LEU A 155 -9.26 -33.00 16.39
N PRO A 156 -8.10 -33.65 16.27
CA PRO A 156 -7.04 -33.18 15.39
C PRO A 156 -7.58 -33.10 13.97
N ARG A 157 -7.14 -32.07 13.22
CA ARG A 157 -7.52 -31.90 11.82
C ARG A 157 -7.14 -33.17 11.04
N ARG A 158 -8.03 -33.60 10.12
CA ARG A 158 -7.66 -34.63 9.14
C ARG A 158 -6.53 -34.11 8.26
N LYS A 159 -5.38 -34.78 8.32
CA LYS A 159 -4.21 -34.42 7.53
C LYS A 159 -4.47 -34.63 6.05
N GLY A 160 -4.08 -33.65 5.24
CA GLY A 160 -4.16 -33.76 3.78
C GLY A 160 -2.96 -34.52 3.22
N TRP A 161 -3.06 -35.05 2.01
CA TRP A 161 -1.96 -35.83 1.41
C TRP A 161 -0.66 -35.01 1.26
N VAL A 162 -0.78 -33.72 0.90
CA VAL A 162 0.37 -32.80 0.77
C VAL A 162 1.09 -32.61 2.11
N GLU A 163 0.35 -32.50 3.20
CA GLU A 163 0.91 -32.36 4.54
C GLU A 163 1.62 -33.65 4.97
N THR A 164 1.00 -34.82 4.74
CA THR A 164 1.63 -36.11 5.03
C THR A 164 2.96 -36.29 4.29
N ILE A 165 3.02 -35.90 3.01
CA ILE A 165 4.25 -35.92 2.22
C ILE A 165 5.28 -34.94 2.78
N THR A 166 4.84 -33.72 3.12
CA THR A 166 5.74 -32.69 3.66
C THR A 166 6.34 -33.15 4.99
N GLU A 167 5.53 -33.68 5.90
CA GLU A 167 5.99 -34.25 7.18
C GLU A 167 6.98 -35.40 6.97
N TYR A 168 6.70 -36.29 6.01
CA TYR A 168 7.61 -37.39 5.64
C TYR A 168 8.96 -36.87 5.13
N ILE A 169 8.98 -35.85 4.26
CA ILE A 169 10.21 -35.21 3.78
C ILE A 169 10.96 -34.54 4.93
N MET A 170 10.24 -33.88 5.85
CA MET A 170 10.84 -33.18 7.00
C MET A 170 11.46 -34.13 8.02
N TRP A 171 11.05 -35.40 8.04
CA TRP A 171 11.64 -36.44 8.89
C TRP A 171 13.11 -36.71 8.51
N PHE A 172 13.44 -36.67 7.21
CA PHE A 172 14.82 -36.83 6.74
C PHE A 172 15.62 -35.53 6.85
N ASN A 173 16.83 -35.59 7.41
CA ASN A 173 17.70 -34.42 7.56
C ASN A 173 18.01 -33.71 6.23
N LEU A 174 18.26 -34.47 5.16
CA LEU A 174 18.50 -33.93 3.81
C LEU A 174 17.25 -33.25 3.23
N GLY A 175 16.08 -33.85 3.40
CA GLY A 175 14.81 -33.29 2.94
C GLY A 175 14.49 -31.96 3.64
N ARG A 176 14.68 -31.92 4.96
CA ARG A 176 14.55 -30.70 5.76
C ARG A 176 15.51 -29.60 5.30
N TYR A 177 16.78 -29.93 5.10
CA TYR A 177 17.78 -28.98 4.62
C TYR A 177 17.40 -28.38 3.25
N PHE A 178 16.99 -29.22 2.30
CA PHE A 178 16.58 -28.76 0.98
C PHE A 178 15.35 -27.84 1.03
N PHE A 179 14.32 -28.24 1.78
CA PHE A 179 13.10 -27.45 1.94
C PHE A 179 13.37 -26.09 2.58
N MET A 180 14.14 -26.04 3.67
CA MET A 180 14.51 -24.79 4.32
C MET A 180 15.37 -23.90 3.43
N THR A 181 16.27 -24.49 2.63
CA THR A 181 17.06 -23.76 1.63
C THR A 181 16.16 -23.13 0.57
N GLN A 182 15.18 -23.88 0.06
CA GLN A 182 14.21 -23.35 -0.91
C GLN A 182 13.36 -22.23 -0.31
N ALA A 183 12.91 -22.37 0.93
CA ALA A 183 12.17 -21.33 1.65
C ALA A 183 13.02 -20.05 1.81
N ARG A 184 14.29 -20.19 2.22
CA ARG A 184 15.25 -19.08 2.32
C ARG A 184 15.47 -18.40 0.97
N ASN A 185 15.72 -19.16 -0.09
CA ASN A 185 15.91 -18.62 -1.43
C ASN A 185 14.68 -17.83 -1.91
N ARG A 186 13.47 -18.34 -1.64
CA ARG A 186 12.24 -17.63 -1.96
C ARG A 186 12.10 -16.32 -1.18
N VAL A 187 12.38 -16.34 0.12
CA VAL A 187 12.39 -15.13 0.96
C VAL A 187 13.43 -14.13 0.45
N MET A 188 14.65 -14.56 0.18
CA MET A 188 15.71 -13.70 -0.36
C MET A 188 15.33 -13.08 -1.70
N ASN A 189 14.72 -13.86 -2.61
CA ASN A 189 14.26 -13.34 -3.90
C ASN A 189 13.14 -12.29 -3.74
N MET A 190 12.24 -12.45 -2.78
CA MET A 190 11.13 -11.51 -2.55
C MET A 190 11.55 -10.27 -1.77
N THR A 191 12.49 -10.41 -0.83
CA THR A 191 12.90 -9.34 0.11
C THR A 191 14.19 -8.64 -0.28
N GLN A 192 14.97 -9.24 -1.19
CA GLN A 192 16.32 -8.84 -1.57
C GLN A 192 17.28 -8.75 -0.37
N GLY A 193 16.95 -9.41 0.75
CA GLY A 193 17.74 -9.41 1.99
C GLY A 193 17.53 -8.20 2.90
N HIS A 194 16.66 -7.25 2.55
CA HIS A 194 16.44 -6.02 3.35
C HIS A 194 15.54 -6.20 4.56
N TYR A 195 14.84 -7.33 4.66
CA TYR A 195 13.87 -7.57 5.73
C TYR A 195 14.35 -8.73 6.61
N PRO A 196 14.87 -8.45 7.83
CA PRO A 196 15.44 -9.50 8.68
C PRO A 196 14.37 -10.45 9.26
N ALA A 197 13.15 -9.94 9.54
CA ALA A 197 12.10 -10.71 10.20
C ALA A 197 11.70 -12.01 9.48
N PRO A 198 11.41 -12.02 8.15
CA PRO A 198 11.17 -13.25 7.40
C PRO A 198 12.27 -14.32 7.56
N LEU A 199 13.54 -13.92 7.57
CA LEU A 199 14.66 -14.85 7.74
C LEU A 199 14.72 -15.39 9.17
N ARG A 200 14.49 -14.53 10.17
CA ARG A 200 14.41 -14.96 11.58
C ARG A 200 13.25 -15.91 11.84
N ILE A 201 12.11 -15.75 11.17
CA ILE A 201 11.00 -16.71 11.24
C ILE A 201 11.47 -18.08 10.74
N LEU A 202 12.19 -18.14 9.61
CA LEU A 202 12.75 -19.40 9.11
C LEU A 202 13.75 -20.02 10.08
N ASP A 203 14.62 -19.21 10.71
CA ASP A 203 15.56 -19.68 11.73
C ASP A 203 14.84 -20.32 12.94
N VAL A 204 13.77 -19.67 13.44
CA VAL A 204 12.97 -20.20 14.57
C VAL A 204 12.33 -21.52 14.22
N VAL A 205 11.72 -21.62 13.03
CA VAL A 205 11.07 -22.86 12.59
C VAL A 205 12.11 -23.97 12.38
N GLU A 206 13.23 -23.67 11.75
CA GLU A 206 14.30 -24.63 11.54
C GLU A 206 14.85 -25.19 12.86
N GLU A 207 15.07 -24.32 13.84
CA GLU A 207 15.51 -24.73 15.18
C GLU A 207 14.46 -25.56 15.90
N THR A 208 13.19 -25.19 15.78
CA THR A 208 12.07 -25.95 16.37
C THR A 208 12.02 -27.37 15.80
N LEU A 209 12.22 -27.52 14.49
CA LEU A 209 12.20 -28.83 13.82
C LEU A 209 13.44 -29.68 14.12
N LYS A 210 14.59 -29.06 14.44
CA LYS A 210 15.85 -29.77 14.76
C LYS A 210 15.96 -30.13 16.25
N SER A 211 15.68 -29.17 17.12
CA SER A 211 16.02 -29.20 18.54
C SER A 211 14.77 -29.24 19.45
N GLY A 212 13.57 -29.17 18.87
CA GLY A 212 12.30 -29.23 19.59
C GLY A 212 11.77 -27.88 20.08
N TYR A 213 10.59 -27.95 20.71
CA TYR A 213 9.78 -26.79 21.10
C TYR A 213 10.51 -25.82 22.03
N GLU A 214 11.15 -26.32 23.11
CA GLU A 214 11.78 -25.44 24.10
C GLU A 214 12.86 -24.56 23.46
N ARG A 215 13.66 -25.15 22.57
CA ARG A 215 14.74 -24.43 21.91
C ARG A 215 14.22 -23.44 20.88
N GLY A 216 13.22 -23.83 20.10
CA GLY A 216 12.49 -22.93 19.19
C GLY A 216 11.86 -21.74 19.91
N ASN A 217 11.23 -21.99 21.05
CA ASN A 217 10.57 -20.98 21.88
C ASN A 217 11.57 -19.96 22.47
N GLN A 218 12.74 -20.44 22.94
CA GLN A 218 13.83 -19.55 23.38
C GLN A 218 14.33 -18.66 22.24
N LEU A 219 14.50 -19.24 21.04
CA LEU A 219 14.95 -18.51 19.87
C LEU A 219 13.91 -17.48 19.39
N GLU A 220 12.62 -17.83 19.44
CA GLU A 220 11.51 -16.91 19.16
C GLU A 220 11.59 -15.68 20.07
N THR A 221 11.73 -15.87 21.39
CA THR A 221 11.88 -14.75 22.35
C THR A 221 13.07 -13.87 22.00
N ARG A 222 14.24 -14.49 21.79
CA ARG A 222 15.48 -13.78 21.49
C ARG A 222 15.33 -12.93 20.24
N TYR A 223 14.90 -13.53 19.12
CA TYR A 223 14.77 -12.81 17.85
C TYR A 223 13.63 -11.80 17.85
N PHE A 224 12.55 -12.01 18.60
CA PHE A 224 11.53 -10.98 18.79
C PHE A 224 12.13 -9.69 19.36
N GLY A 225 12.97 -9.79 20.38
CA GLY A 225 13.65 -8.63 20.94
C GLY A 225 14.74 -8.04 20.05
N GLU A 226 15.57 -8.87 19.40
CA GLU A 226 16.57 -8.40 18.44
C GLU A 226 15.91 -7.63 17.29
N LEU A 227 14.79 -8.14 16.75
CA LEU A 227 14.04 -7.50 15.67
C LEU A 227 13.40 -6.18 16.12
N GLY A 228 12.86 -6.11 17.34
CA GLY A 228 12.17 -4.93 17.84
C GLY A 228 13.05 -3.68 17.97
N VAL A 229 14.37 -3.82 18.02
CA VAL A 229 15.31 -2.69 18.05
C VAL A 229 15.90 -2.35 16.67
N THR A 230 15.60 -3.14 15.63
CA THR A 230 16.11 -2.90 14.27
C THR A 230 15.59 -1.60 13.67
N LYS A 231 16.35 -1.05 12.71
CA LYS A 231 15.94 0.16 11.98
C LYS A 231 14.72 -0.12 11.11
N GLU A 232 14.68 -1.30 10.50
CA GLU A 232 13.62 -1.77 9.63
C GLU A 232 12.29 -1.91 10.39
N SER A 233 12.31 -2.50 11.60
CA SER A 233 11.09 -2.58 12.43
C SER A 233 10.60 -1.19 12.83
N LYS A 234 11.49 -0.29 13.28
CA LYS A 234 11.12 1.11 13.61
C LYS A 234 10.54 1.88 12.42
N ALA A 235 11.08 1.65 11.22
CA ALA A 235 10.55 2.21 9.98
C ALA A 235 9.15 1.68 9.66
N LEU A 236 8.96 0.36 9.68
CA LEU A 236 7.69 -0.28 9.34
C LEU A 236 6.59 -0.01 10.38
N ILE A 237 6.92 0.05 11.67
CA ILE A 237 6.02 0.50 12.74
C ILE A 237 5.58 1.95 12.48
N GLY A 238 6.54 2.84 12.15
CA GLY A 238 6.25 4.23 11.79
C GLY A 238 5.31 4.36 10.59
N LEU A 239 5.44 3.48 9.59
CA LEU A 239 4.52 3.40 8.45
C LEU A 239 3.15 2.85 8.83
N PHE A 240 3.08 1.86 9.72
CA PHE A 240 1.82 1.33 10.22
C PHE A 240 1.01 2.41 10.97
N HIS A 241 1.66 3.19 11.83
CA HIS A 241 1.02 4.32 12.51
C HIS A 241 0.60 5.41 11.51
N GLY A 242 1.47 5.75 10.55
CA GLY A 242 1.13 6.70 9.49
C GLY A 242 -0.07 6.25 8.65
N GLN A 243 -0.10 4.98 8.24
CA GLN A 243 -1.23 4.42 7.51
C GLN A 243 -2.52 4.45 8.34
N THR A 244 -2.43 4.17 9.64
CA THR A 244 -3.59 4.24 10.56
C THR A 244 -4.09 5.66 10.72
N HIS A 245 -3.18 6.64 10.75
CA HIS A 245 -3.50 8.05 10.78
C HIS A 245 -4.19 8.51 9.48
N CYS A 246 -3.61 8.21 8.32
CA CYS A 246 -4.14 8.53 6.99
C CYS A 246 -5.40 7.73 6.61
N LYS A 247 -5.85 6.79 7.45
CA LYS A 247 -7.13 6.07 7.33
C LYS A 247 -8.24 6.68 8.19
N LYS A 248 -8.02 7.87 8.76
CA LYS A 248 -8.98 8.63 9.56
C LYS A 248 -9.16 10.02 9.00
N ASN A 249 -10.34 10.59 9.22
CA ASN A 249 -10.65 11.96 8.82
C ASN A 249 -10.32 12.92 9.95
N HIS A 250 -9.34 13.81 9.75
CA HIS A 250 -8.89 14.81 10.73
C HIS A 250 -9.30 16.23 10.35
N TYR A 251 -10.08 16.41 9.28
CA TYR A 251 -10.34 17.72 8.69
C TYR A 251 -11.69 18.33 9.09
N GLY A 252 -12.43 17.67 9.98
CA GLY A 252 -13.72 18.12 10.49
C GLY A 252 -14.87 17.19 10.08
N SER A 253 -16.09 17.70 10.19
CA SER A 253 -17.29 16.93 9.83
C SER A 253 -17.54 17.02 8.31
N PRO A 254 -17.63 15.88 7.60
CA PRO A 254 -17.94 15.87 6.18
C PRO A 254 -19.41 16.18 5.91
N SER A 255 -19.72 16.80 4.78
CA SER A 255 -21.09 16.91 4.27
C SER A 255 -21.60 15.51 3.85
N PRO A 256 -22.89 15.21 4.02
CA PRO A 256 -23.44 13.91 3.63
C PRO A 256 -23.47 13.73 2.11
N ILE A 257 -22.86 12.64 1.64
CA ILE A 257 -22.89 12.23 0.22
C ILE A 257 -23.95 11.15 0.06
N LYS A 258 -25.04 11.43 -0.65
CA LYS A 258 -26.09 10.46 -1.01
C LYS A 258 -25.88 9.89 -2.40
N LYS A 259 -25.36 10.68 -3.33
CA LYS A 259 -25.08 10.25 -4.71
C LYS A 259 -23.80 10.90 -5.26
N VAL A 260 -23.01 10.12 -5.99
CA VAL A 260 -21.74 10.55 -6.61
C VAL A 260 -21.90 10.63 -8.12
N GLY A 261 -21.42 11.72 -8.73
CA GLY A 261 -21.26 11.85 -10.18
C GLY A 261 -19.82 11.56 -10.59
N ILE A 262 -19.62 10.81 -11.67
CA ILE A 262 -18.30 10.61 -12.29
C ILE A 262 -18.37 10.98 -13.75
N LEU A 263 -17.47 11.86 -14.19
CA LEU A 263 -17.37 12.29 -15.58
C LEU A 263 -16.12 11.70 -16.22
N GLY A 264 -16.30 11.06 -17.36
CA GLY A 264 -15.26 10.35 -18.09
C GLY A 264 -15.25 8.87 -17.69
N THR A 265 -15.36 8.00 -18.69
CA THR A 265 -15.33 6.54 -18.52
C THR A 265 -14.08 5.89 -19.10
N ASN A 266 -12.98 6.66 -19.15
CA ASN A 266 -11.65 6.09 -19.38
C ASN A 266 -11.28 5.09 -18.27
N SER A 267 -10.13 4.42 -18.40
CA SER A 267 -9.69 3.40 -17.45
C SER A 267 -9.65 3.88 -15.98
N ILE A 268 -9.33 5.15 -15.74
CA ILE A 268 -9.33 5.75 -14.41
C ILE A 268 -10.75 5.99 -13.95
N GLY A 269 -11.57 6.71 -14.72
CA GLY A 269 -12.96 7.03 -14.36
C GLY A 269 -13.82 5.80 -14.13
N ALA A 270 -13.71 4.77 -14.99
CA ALA A 270 -14.37 3.48 -14.80
C ALA A 270 -13.88 2.74 -13.54
N GLY A 271 -12.60 2.88 -13.19
CA GLY A 271 -12.03 2.38 -11.95
C GLY A 271 -12.58 3.10 -10.70
N ILE A 272 -12.70 4.44 -10.76
CA ILE A 272 -13.29 5.25 -9.67
C ILE A 272 -14.77 4.86 -9.50
N ALA A 273 -15.48 4.65 -10.60
CA ALA A 273 -16.87 4.20 -10.59
C ALA A 273 -17.02 2.82 -9.94
N GLU A 274 -16.16 1.86 -10.30
CA GLU A 274 -16.17 0.51 -9.72
C GLU A 274 -15.95 0.50 -8.20
N ILE A 275 -14.94 1.23 -7.70
CA ILE A 275 -14.68 1.27 -6.26
C ILE A 275 -15.80 2.01 -5.51
N THR A 276 -16.39 3.04 -6.11
CA THR A 276 -17.44 3.85 -5.49
C THR A 276 -18.73 3.04 -5.38
N ILE A 277 -19.16 2.39 -6.47
CA ILE A 277 -20.37 1.57 -6.47
C ILE A 277 -20.20 0.34 -5.57
N PHE A 278 -19.01 -0.28 -5.55
CA PHE A 278 -18.74 -1.44 -4.69
C PHE A 278 -18.89 -1.12 -3.20
N LYS A 279 -18.70 0.15 -2.80
CA LYS A 279 -18.95 0.63 -1.42
C LYS A 279 -20.40 1.01 -1.17
N GLY A 280 -21.27 0.85 -2.17
CA GLY A 280 -22.71 1.00 -2.06
C GLY A 280 -23.23 2.40 -2.33
N TYR A 281 -22.40 3.32 -2.82
CA TYR A 281 -22.82 4.66 -3.23
C TYR A 281 -23.61 4.61 -4.55
N PRO A 282 -24.84 5.16 -4.59
CA PRO A 282 -25.51 5.49 -5.84
C PRO A 282 -24.64 6.39 -6.73
N LEU A 283 -24.64 6.11 -8.02
CA LEU A 283 -23.69 6.70 -8.96
C LEU A 283 -24.37 7.16 -10.25
N SER A 284 -24.10 8.40 -10.67
CA SER A 284 -24.35 8.87 -12.03
C SER A 284 -23.04 8.85 -12.82
N LEU A 285 -22.96 8.03 -13.86
CA LEU A 285 -21.81 7.92 -14.75
C LEU A 285 -22.07 8.66 -16.05
N TYR A 286 -21.21 9.61 -16.38
CA TYR A 286 -21.32 10.43 -17.58
C TYR A 286 -20.10 10.26 -18.48
N ASP A 287 -20.34 10.10 -19.79
CA ASP A 287 -19.34 10.32 -20.84
C ASP A 287 -20.04 10.88 -22.07
N LYS A 288 -19.39 11.81 -22.77
CA LYS A 288 -19.93 12.40 -23.99
C LYS A 288 -20.04 11.38 -25.13
N SER A 289 -19.15 10.39 -25.17
CA SER A 289 -19.19 9.29 -26.13
C SER A 289 -20.00 8.13 -25.56
N LYS A 290 -21.02 7.71 -26.31
CA LYS A 290 -21.82 6.54 -25.98
C LYS A 290 -20.97 5.26 -25.96
N GLU A 291 -20.02 5.16 -26.88
CA GLU A 291 -19.09 4.04 -26.99
C GLU A 291 -18.20 3.95 -25.74
N ASN A 292 -17.61 5.07 -25.31
CA ASN A 292 -16.82 5.11 -24.08
C ASN A 292 -17.65 4.75 -22.85
N LEU A 293 -18.90 5.24 -22.78
CA LEU A 293 -19.82 4.94 -21.68
C LEU A 293 -20.13 3.44 -21.61
N GLU A 294 -20.41 2.81 -22.75
CA GLU A 294 -20.63 1.36 -22.86
C GLU A 294 -19.40 0.55 -22.45
N GLN A 295 -18.20 0.95 -22.88
CA GLN A 295 -16.95 0.30 -22.47
C GLN A 295 -16.71 0.42 -20.96
N GLY A 296 -16.95 1.60 -20.38
CA GLY A 296 -16.89 1.80 -18.93
C GLY A 296 -17.86 0.90 -18.16
N LEU A 297 -19.09 0.76 -18.67
CA LEU A 297 -20.08 -0.14 -18.10
C LEU A 297 -19.66 -1.61 -18.15
N ILE A 298 -19.13 -2.06 -19.28
CA ILE A 298 -18.59 -3.41 -19.46
C ILE A 298 -17.47 -3.65 -18.44
N TYR A 299 -16.55 -2.69 -18.29
CA TYR A 299 -15.46 -2.77 -17.32
C TYR A 299 -15.97 -2.96 -15.89
N ILE A 300 -16.93 -2.14 -15.44
CA ILE A 300 -17.50 -2.22 -14.09
C ILE A 300 -18.20 -3.57 -13.89
N LYS A 301 -19.07 -3.98 -14.82
CA LYS A 301 -19.82 -5.25 -14.72
C LYS A 301 -18.88 -6.46 -14.69
N ASN A 302 -17.83 -6.47 -15.51
CA ASN A 302 -16.84 -7.54 -15.54
C ASN A 302 -16.07 -7.64 -14.23
N ASN A 303 -15.64 -6.53 -13.64
CA ASN A 303 -14.96 -6.52 -12.35
C ASN A 303 -15.85 -7.02 -11.21
N LEU A 304 -17.13 -6.61 -11.19
CA LEU A 304 -18.08 -7.15 -10.21
C LEU A 304 -18.31 -8.66 -10.40
N LYS A 305 -18.40 -9.15 -11.64
CA LYS A 305 -18.45 -10.59 -11.94
C LYS A 305 -17.20 -11.34 -11.44
N GLN A 306 -16.01 -10.77 -11.60
CA GLN A 306 -14.78 -11.34 -11.05
C GLN A 306 -14.81 -11.43 -9.52
N ARG A 307 -15.43 -10.48 -8.83
CA ARG A 307 -15.62 -10.54 -7.37
C ARG A 307 -16.60 -11.65 -6.96
N VAL A 308 -17.64 -11.92 -7.75
CA VAL A 308 -18.53 -13.08 -7.56
C VAL A 308 -17.75 -14.40 -7.71
N LEU A 309 -16.97 -14.54 -8.78
CA LEU A 309 -16.13 -15.72 -9.02
C LEU A 309 -15.13 -15.97 -7.90
N ARG A 310 -14.59 -14.89 -7.31
CA ARG A 310 -13.70 -14.93 -6.13
C ARG A 310 -14.44 -15.09 -4.80
N LYS A 311 -15.76 -15.33 -4.81
CA LYS A 311 -16.64 -15.48 -3.64
C LYS A 311 -16.56 -14.29 -2.66
N GLN A 312 -16.30 -13.09 -3.17
CA GLN A 312 -16.28 -11.87 -2.35
C GLN A 312 -17.68 -11.27 -2.16
N ILE A 313 -18.54 -11.46 -3.16
CA ILE A 313 -19.95 -11.07 -3.17
C ILE A 313 -20.80 -12.15 -3.83
N SER A 314 -22.09 -12.17 -3.56
CA SER A 314 -23.08 -13.02 -4.26
C SER A 314 -23.55 -12.38 -5.58
N ASP A 315 -24.22 -13.16 -6.43
CA ASP A 315 -24.86 -12.63 -7.64
C ASP A 315 -25.97 -11.61 -7.31
N ASN A 316 -26.77 -11.87 -6.26
CA ASN A 316 -27.78 -10.91 -5.81
C ASN A 316 -27.16 -9.60 -5.30
N GLU A 317 -26.02 -9.67 -4.58
CA GLU A 317 -25.28 -8.48 -4.17
C GLU A 317 -24.78 -7.70 -5.39
N LYS A 318 -24.24 -8.39 -6.41
CA LYS A 318 -23.81 -7.79 -7.68
C LYS A 318 -24.96 -7.05 -8.38
N ASP A 319 -26.12 -7.69 -8.54
CA ASP A 319 -27.26 -7.08 -9.23
C ASP A 319 -27.80 -5.86 -8.47
N LYS A 320 -27.83 -5.94 -7.12
CA LYS A 320 -28.18 -4.80 -6.27
C LYS A 320 -27.19 -3.63 -6.44
N LEU A 321 -25.90 -3.90 -6.56
CA LEU A 321 -24.91 -2.86 -6.83
C LEU A 321 -25.14 -2.23 -8.21
N VAL A 322 -25.31 -3.04 -9.26
CA VAL A 322 -25.55 -2.55 -10.62
C VAL A 322 -26.82 -1.71 -10.72
N SER A 323 -27.88 -2.04 -9.97
CA SER A 323 -29.12 -1.25 -9.94
C SER A 323 -28.96 0.19 -9.43
N LYS A 324 -27.84 0.51 -8.77
CA LYS A 324 -27.52 1.84 -8.26
C LYS A 324 -26.76 2.71 -9.27
N LEU A 325 -26.49 2.18 -10.45
CA LEU A 325 -25.78 2.87 -11.52
C LEU A 325 -26.77 3.50 -12.50
N GLU A 326 -26.72 4.82 -12.57
CA GLU A 326 -27.37 5.59 -13.62
C GLU A 326 -26.31 6.07 -14.60
N THR A 327 -26.66 6.13 -15.89
CA THR A 327 -25.74 6.56 -16.95
C THR A 327 -26.37 7.60 -17.84
N GLY A 328 -25.59 8.55 -18.33
CA GLY A 328 -26.05 9.55 -19.30
C GLY A 328 -24.95 10.07 -20.21
N THR A 329 -25.35 10.53 -21.39
CA THR A 329 -24.47 11.23 -22.35
C THR A 329 -24.63 12.74 -22.32
N GLU A 330 -25.60 13.24 -21.54
CA GLU A 330 -25.88 14.65 -21.30
C GLU A 330 -25.49 15.01 -19.85
N LEU A 331 -24.93 16.20 -19.65
CA LEU A 331 -24.43 16.63 -18.33
C LEU A 331 -25.55 16.79 -17.29
N GLU A 332 -26.78 16.99 -17.72
CA GLU A 332 -27.96 17.08 -16.85
C GLU A 332 -28.16 15.79 -16.03
N SER A 333 -27.62 14.66 -16.48
CA SER A 333 -27.64 13.36 -15.77
C SER A 333 -26.91 13.37 -14.42
N ILE A 334 -26.04 14.37 -14.17
CA ILE A 334 -25.34 14.55 -12.90
C ILE A 334 -25.87 15.74 -12.08
N SER A 335 -26.97 16.38 -12.47
CA SER A 335 -27.54 17.54 -11.75
C SER A 335 -27.88 17.27 -10.28
N ASN A 336 -28.34 16.05 -9.97
CA ASN A 336 -28.79 15.65 -8.64
C ASN A 336 -27.74 14.81 -7.87
N VAL A 337 -26.48 15.24 -7.86
CA VAL A 337 -25.40 14.58 -7.10
C VAL A 337 -24.86 15.50 -6.00
N ASP A 338 -24.31 14.92 -4.93
CA ASP A 338 -23.71 15.66 -3.81
C ASP A 338 -22.21 15.87 -3.98
N PHE A 339 -21.58 15.02 -4.80
CA PHE A 339 -20.15 15.00 -5.03
C PHE A 339 -19.87 14.60 -6.47
N VAL A 340 -19.06 15.37 -7.18
CA VAL A 340 -18.63 15.09 -8.55
C VAL A 340 -17.14 14.79 -8.59
N ILE A 341 -16.74 13.79 -9.38
CA ILE A 341 -15.34 13.56 -9.75
C ILE A 341 -15.21 13.71 -11.26
N GLU A 342 -14.49 14.74 -11.71
CA GLU A 342 -14.10 14.94 -13.10
C GLU A 342 -12.84 14.11 -13.38
N ALA A 343 -12.98 13.05 -14.18
CA ALA A 343 -11.92 12.10 -14.54
C ALA A 343 -11.76 11.96 -16.07
N SER A 344 -12.07 13.02 -16.82
CA SER A 344 -11.85 13.07 -18.26
C SER A 344 -10.35 13.19 -18.61
N THR A 345 -10.03 13.12 -19.90
CA THR A 345 -8.65 13.14 -20.38
C THR A 345 -7.90 14.40 -19.97
N GLU A 346 -6.57 14.27 -19.79
CA GLU A 346 -5.73 15.36 -19.30
C GLU A 346 -5.53 16.43 -20.38
N ASN A 347 -6.43 17.42 -20.43
CA ASN A 347 -6.32 18.60 -21.28
C ASN A 347 -6.78 19.83 -20.50
N PHE A 348 -5.89 20.81 -20.34
CA PHE A 348 -6.10 21.97 -19.49
C PHE A 348 -7.35 22.76 -19.88
N ASP A 349 -7.47 23.19 -21.14
CA ASP A 349 -8.60 24.03 -21.59
C ASP A 349 -9.94 23.30 -21.50
N LYS A 350 -9.96 22.00 -21.87
CA LYS A 350 -11.17 21.17 -21.76
C LYS A 350 -11.60 21.00 -20.31
N LYS A 351 -10.66 20.78 -19.38
CA LYS A 351 -10.96 20.67 -17.95
C LYS A 351 -11.51 21.97 -17.37
N CYS A 352 -10.88 23.11 -17.70
CA CYS A 352 -11.38 24.43 -17.31
C CYS A 352 -12.82 24.65 -17.79
N LYS A 353 -13.10 24.36 -19.07
CA LYS A 353 -14.45 24.50 -19.64
C LYS A 353 -15.45 23.56 -18.98
N LEU A 354 -15.11 22.28 -18.87
CA LEU A 354 -15.98 21.25 -18.28
C LEU A 354 -16.29 21.55 -16.82
N LEU A 355 -15.33 22.05 -16.05
CA LEU A 355 -15.53 22.46 -14.66
C LEU A 355 -16.59 23.56 -14.53
N LEU A 356 -16.60 24.55 -15.44
CA LEU A 356 -17.64 25.59 -15.46
C LEU A 356 -19.03 25.04 -15.85
N GLU A 357 -19.07 24.08 -16.77
CA GLU A 357 -20.32 23.39 -17.16
C GLU A 357 -20.86 22.52 -16.02
N ILE A 358 -20.00 21.81 -15.28
CA ILE A 358 -20.39 21.08 -14.08
C ILE A 358 -20.95 22.08 -13.04
N GLU A 359 -20.22 23.18 -12.80
CA GLU A 359 -20.59 24.19 -11.82
C GLU A 359 -21.96 24.83 -12.12
N SER A 360 -22.37 24.96 -13.37
CA SER A 360 -23.68 25.54 -13.71
C SER A 360 -24.85 24.58 -13.50
N ILE A 361 -24.60 23.26 -13.49
CA ILE A 361 -25.64 22.21 -13.46
C ILE A 361 -25.81 21.63 -12.06
N VAL A 362 -24.73 21.48 -11.29
CA VAL A 362 -24.80 20.89 -9.95
C VAL A 362 -25.19 21.91 -8.89
N LYS A 363 -25.91 21.44 -7.86
CA LYS A 363 -26.33 22.28 -6.73
C LYS A 363 -25.17 23.04 -6.06
N PRO A 364 -25.44 24.23 -5.45
CA PRO A 364 -24.43 25.05 -4.78
C PRO A 364 -23.58 24.31 -3.75
N SER A 365 -24.16 23.35 -3.03
CA SER A 365 -23.49 22.57 -1.99
C SER A 365 -22.65 21.40 -2.51
N CYS A 366 -22.70 21.08 -3.81
CA CYS A 366 -21.97 19.96 -4.38
C CYS A 366 -20.47 20.23 -4.36
N VAL A 367 -19.69 19.26 -3.88
CA VAL A 367 -18.22 19.29 -4.00
C VAL A 367 -17.83 18.82 -5.41
N ILE A 368 -16.90 19.53 -6.05
CA ILE A 368 -16.37 19.19 -7.36
C ILE A 368 -14.90 18.81 -7.20
N ALA A 369 -14.60 17.54 -7.40
CA ALA A 369 -13.24 17.02 -7.40
C ALA A 369 -12.69 16.92 -8.83
N VAL A 370 -11.47 17.38 -9.02
CA VAL A 370 -10.74 17.29 -10.30
C VAL A 370 -9.65 16.23 -10.18
N GLN A 371 -9.72 15.19 -10.99
CA GLN A 371 -8.60 14.27 -11.20
C GLN A 371 -7.67 14.90 -12.23
N THR A 372 -6.49 15.31 -11.78
CA THR A 372 -5.39 15.78 -12.64
C THR A 372 -4.07 15.26 -12.10
N LEU A 373 -3.09 15.11 -12.99
CA LEU A 373 -1.75 14.59 -12.65
C LEU A 373 -0.75 15.70 -12.31
N PHE A 374 -0.87 16.87 -12.95
CA PHE A 374 0.18 17.90 -12.90
C PHE A 374 -0.30 19.36 -12.86
N ASN A 375 -1.55 19.63 -13.23
CA ASN A 375 -2.05 20.99 -13.30
C ASN A 375 -2.52 21.47 -11.91
N PRO A 376 -2.03 22.62 -11.41
CA PRO A 376 -2.53 23.17 -10.15
C PRO A 376 -4.05 23.37 -10.18
N ILE A 377 -4.73 22.99 -9.10
CA ILE A 377 -6.19 23.03 -8.99
C ILE A 377 -6.70 24.46 -9.07
N GLU A 378 -6.04 25.41 -8.41
CA GLU A 378 -6.37 26.84 -8.46
C GLU A 378 -6.31 27.39 -9.90
N LYS A 379 -5.37 26.88 -10.71
CA LYS A 379 -5.24 27.31 -12.11
C LYS A 379 -6.40 26.78 -12.96
N VAL A 380 -6.79 25.52 -12.77
CA VAL A 380 -7.94 24.90 -13.44
C VAL A 380 -9.26 25.56 -12.99
N ALA A 381 -9.35 25.90 -11.71
CA ALA A 381 -10.55 26.45 -11.09
C ALA A 381 -10.67 27.97 -11.21
N LYS A 382 -9.68 28.68 -11.78
CA LYS A 382 -9.56 30.15 -11.74
C LYS A 382 -10.84 30.91 -12.15
N SER A 383 -11.62 30.36 -13.09
CA SER A 383 -12.85 30.99 -13.59
C SER A 383 -14.12 30.55 -12.86
N ALA A 384 -14.02 29.61 -11.91
CA ALA A 384 -15.16 29.10 -11.16
C ALA A 384 -15.64 30.10 -10.11
N LYS A 385 -16.94 30.08 -9.82
CA LYS A 385 -17.57 30.96 -8.83
C LYS A 385 -17.41 30.44 -7.40
N ARG A 386 -17.30 29.11 -7.24
CA ARG A 386 -17.32 28.38 -5.96
C ARG A 386 -16.00 27.65 -5.73
N LEU A 387 -14.90 28.41 -5.74
CA LEU A 387 -13.55 27.90 -5.47
C LEU A 387 -13.45 27.12 -4.14
N ASP A 388 -14.32 27.43 -3.18
CA ASP A 388 -14.39 26.79 -1.87
C ASP A 388 -14.91 25.34 -1.91
N LYS A 389 -15.61 24.95 -2.99
CA LYS A 389 -16.14 23.61 -3.25
C LYS A 389 -15.33 22.80 -4.26
N ILE A 390 -14.22 23.36 -4.76
CA ILE A 390 -13.36 22.68 -5.74
C ILE A 390 -12.11 22.12 -5.05
N ILE A 391 -11.79 20.87 -5.34
CA ILE A 391 -10.65 20.17 -4.74
C ILE A 391 -9.98 19.25 -5.76
N GLY A 392 -8.68 18.97 -5.61
CA GLY A 392 -8.04 17.91 -6.37
C GLY A 392 -8.21 16.56 -5.69
N MET A 393 -8.49 15.51 -6.45
CA MET A 393 -8.45 14.13 -5.99
C MET A 393 -7.64 13.32 -6.97
N HIS A 394 -6.36 13.13 -6.70
CA HIS A 394 -5.42 12.40 -7.54
C HIS A 394 -5.39 10.91 -7.14
N TYR A 395 -6.09 10.09 -7.93
CA TYR A 395 -6.07 8.64 -7.88
C TYR A 395 -4.90 8.08 -8.71
N PHE A 396 -4.27 7.03 -8.18
CA PHE A 396 -3.14 6.35 -8.80
C PHE A 396 -3.59 5.09 -9.55
N SER A 397 -3.10 4.94 -10.78
CA SER A 397 -3.33 3.75 -11.61
C SER A 397 -2.32 2.64 -11.29
N PRO A 398 -2.70 1.35 -11.38
CA PRO A 398 -4.06 0.81 -11.55
C PRO A 398 -4.90 0.92 -10.27
N LEU A 399 -6.13 1.44 -10.37
CA LEU A 399 -6.98 1.78 -9.21
C LEU A 399 -7.32 0.59 -8.30
N ALA A 400 -7.43 -0.61 -8.86
CA ALA A 400 -7.74 -1.83 -8.11
C ALA A 400 -6.58 -2.30 -7.21
N LYS A 401 -5.35 -1.86 -7.50
CA LYS A 401 -4.14 -2.24 -6.77
C LYS A 401 -3.60 -1.10 -5.91
N SER A 402 -3.70 0.14 -6.39
CA SER A 402 -3.21 1.29 -5.65
C SER A 402 -4.06 1.53 -4.40
N GLN A 403 -3.37 1.79 -3.29
CA GLN A 403 -4.00 2.07 -2.00
C GLN A 403 -4.08 3.56 -1.71
N LEU A 404 -3.26 4.39 -2.37
CA LEU A 404 -3.16 5.82 -2.07
C LEU A 404 -4.21 6.64 -2.84
N LEU A 405 -4.65 7.72 -2.22
CA LEU A 405 -5.35 8.85 -2.82
C LEU A 405 -4.69 10.13 -2.30
N GLU A 406 -4.23 10.98 -3.21
CA GLU A 406 -3.67 12.29 -2.88
C GLU A 406 -4.75 13.35 -3.09
N ILE A 407 -5.20 13.97 -1.99
CA ILE A 407 -6.15 15.08 -2.03
C ILE A 407 -5.37 16.38 -2.06
N VAL A 408 -5.63 17.20 -3.09
CA VAL A 408 -4.96 18.48 -3.28
C VAL A 408 -5.88 19.60 -2.81
N SER A 409 -5.49 20.26 -1.73
CA SER A 409 -6.21 21.39 -1.15
C SER A 409 -5.69 22.70 -1.74
N SER A 410 -6.53 23.39 -2.50
CA SER A 410 -6.34 24.80 -2.81
C SER A 410 -6.45 25.65 -1.54
N LYS A 411 -5.99 26.91 -1.60
CA LYS A 411 -6.13 27.87 -0.49
C LYS A 411 -7.58 28.25 -0.23
N SER A 412 -8.41 28.23 -1.27
CA SER A 412 -9.82 28.59 -1.19
C SER A 412 -10.71 27.46 -0.66
N ALA A 413 -10.28 26.20 -0.77
CA ALA A 413 -11.07 25.05 -0.32
C ALA A 413 -11.38 25.12 1.18
N THR A 414 -12.66 24.99 1.54
CA THR A 414 -13.07 24.98 2.95
C THR A 414 -12.69 23.67 3.64
N LYS A 415 -12.56 23.71 4.98
CA LYS A 415 -12.35 22.51 5.80
C LYS A 415 -13.44 21.45 5.58
N GLU A 416 -14.68 21.87 5.39
CA GLU A 416 -15.80 20.98 5.08
C GLU A 416 -15.61 20.26 3.73
N THR A 417 -15.19 20.98 2.69
CA THR A 417 -14.89 20.40 1.36
C THR A 417 -13.77 19.35 1.46
N ILE A 418 -12.68 19.68 2.16
CA ILE A 418 -11.57 18.75 2.39
C ILE A 418 -12.05 17.53 3.18
N ALA A 419 -12.78 17.73 4.28
CA ALA A 419 -13.33 16.64 5.10
C ALA A 419 -14.24 15.73 4.29
N THR A 420 -15.06 16.29 3.40
CA THR A 420 -15.98 15.54 2.53
C THR A 420 -15.24 14.67 1.51
N ALA A 421 -14.20 15.22 0.87
CA ALA A 421 -13.37 14.48 -0.07
C ALA A 421 -12.55 13.38 0.62
N VAL A 422 -11.99 13.68 1.81
CA VAL A 422 -11.29 12.69 2.65
C VAL A 422 -12.22 11.55 3.03
N ASP A 423 -13.44 11.86 3.50
CA ASP A 423 -14.43 10.84 3.88
C ASP A 423 -14.81 9.92 2.71
N LEU A 424 -15.03 10.48 1.51
CA LEU A 424 -15.29 9.68 0.31
C LEU A 424 -14.12 8.74 -0.01
N GLY A 425 -12.89 9.26 -0.04
CA GLY A 425 -11.68 8.48 -0.31
C GLY A 425 -11.46 7.34 0.71
N LEU A 426 -11.67 7.62 2.00
CA LEU A 426 -11.58 6.63 3.07
C LEU A 426 -12.64 5.54 2.91
N LYS A 427 -13.89 5.90 2.59
CA LYS A 427 -14.97 4.93 2.38
C LYS A 427 -14.75 4.08 1.13
N GLN A 428 -14.15 4.65 0.07
CA GLN A 428 -13.62 3.90 -1.08
C GLN A 428 -12.51 2.91 -0.70
N GLY A 429 -11.95 3.00 0.51
CA GLY A 429 -10.93 2.10 1.04
C GLY A 429 -9.51 2.54 0.71
N LYS A 430 -9.32 3.82 0.39
CA LYS A 430 -8.00 4.42 0.13
C LYS A 430 -7.34 4.89 1.43
N ILE A 431 -6.02 4.97 1.39
CA ILE A 431 -5.18 5.71 2.33
C ILE A 431 -5.13 7.13 1.76
N VAL A 432 -5.50 8.12 2.56
CA VAL A 432 -5.67 9.49 2.08
C VAL A 432 -4.59 10.37 2.69
N ILE A 433 -3.83 11.04 1.83
CA ILE A 433 -2.94 12.14 2.22
C ILE A 433 -3.53 13.46 1.71
N VAL A 434 -3.30 14.56 2.42
CA VAL A 434 -3.74 15.88 1.98
C VAL A 434 -2.53 16.78 1.79
N VAL A 435 -2.41 17.31 0.57
CA VAL A 435 -1.30 18.15 0.15
C VAL A 435 -1.80 19.53 -0.24
N GLY A 436 -0.94 20.53 -0.16
CA GLY A 436 -1.17 21.85 -0.71
C GLY A 436 -1.16 21.82 -2.24
N ASP A 437 -1.89 22.74 -2.84
CA ASP A 437 -1.87 22.93 -4.28
C ASP A 437 -0.54 23.53 -4.78
N GLY A 438 -0.07 23.04 -5.92
CA GLY A 438 1.22 23.38 -6.49
C GLY A 438 1.48 22.58 -7.77
N PRO A 439 2.46 22.99 -8.60
CA PRO A 439 2.80 22.29 -9.83
C PRO A 439 3.21 20.85 -9.53
N CYS A 440 2.50 19.88 -10.12
CA CYS A 440 2.70 18.44 -9.90
C CYS A 440 2.53 17.94 -8.45
N PHE A 441 1.91 18.74 -7.58
CA PHE A 441 1.60 18.36 -6.19
C PHE A 441 2.82 17.78 -5.46
N TYR A 442 2.62 16.77 -4.62
CA TYR A 442 3.72 16.10 -3.94
C TYR A 442 4.22 14.88 -4.72
N THR A 443 3.33 13.93 -5.02
CA THR A 443 3.76 12.63 -5.55
C THR A 443 4.28 12.72 -6.98
N THR A 444 3.57 13.39 -7.89
CA THR A 444 4.01 13.55 -9.29
C THR A 444 5.31 14.34 -9.36
N ARG A 445 5.47 15.37 -8.51
CA ARG A 445 6.71 16.14 -8.42
C ARG A 445 7.93 15.28 -8.08
N ILE A 446 7.84 14.46 -7.03
CA ILE A 446 8.93 13.53 -6.70
C ILE A 446 9.19 12.54 -7.82
N LEU A 447 8.14 12.03 -8.47
CA LEU A 447 8.30 11.12 -9.62
C LEU A 447 9.11 11.79 -10.73
N CYS A 448 8.81 13.02 -11.11
CA CYS A 448 9.58 13.75 -12.12
C CYS A 448 11.06 13.88 -11.74
N ILE A 449 11.38 14.23 -10.49
CA ILE A 449 12.77 14.30 -10.01
C ILE A 449 13.46 12.94 -10.08
N LEU A 450 12.74 11.88 -9.69
CA LEU A 450 13.25 10.52 -9.76
C LEU A 450 13.57 10.11 -11.20
N VAL A 451 12.67 10.41 -12.13
CA VAL A 451 12.82 10.05 -13.55
C VAL A 451 13.96 10.83 -14.21
N ASP A 452 14.14 12.10 -13.87
CA ASP A 452 15.28 12.88 -14.34
C ASP A 452 16.62 12.24 -13.95
N GLU A 453 16.75 11.76 -12.70
CA GLU A 453 17.96 11.07 -12.26
C GLU A 453 18.12 9.69 -12.94
N LEU A 454 17.01 8.96 -13.14
CA LEU A 454 17.04 7.69 -13.88
C LEU A 454 17.52 7.88 -15.32
N VAL A 455 17.01 8.89 -16.03
CA VAL A 455 17.45 9.20 -17.39
C VAL A 455 18.94 9.59 -17.40
N SER A 456 19.40 10.34 -16.41
CA SER A 456 20.84 10.66 -16.26
C SER A 456 21.69 9.39 -16.14
N ILE A 457 21.27 8.43 -15.30
CA ILE A 457 21.98 7.16 -15.12
C ILE A 457 21.95 6.29 -16.38
N LEU A 458 20.83 6.26 -17.11
CA LEU A 458 20.71 5.55 -18.39
C LEU A 458 21.68 6.15 -19.44
N ARG A 459 21.77 7.48 -19.50
CA ARG A 459 22.71 8.19 -20.39
C ARG A 459 24.17 7.97 -20.01
N GLU A 460 24.48 7.59 -18.77
CA GLU A 460 25.83 7.19 -18.35
C GLU A 460 26.20 5.77 -18.81
N GLY A 461 25.29 5.07 -19.50
CA GLY A 461 25.54 3.80 -20.19
C GLY A 461 24.91 2.56 -19.56
N ILE A 462 24.06 2.71 -18.54
CA ILE A 462 23.29 1.60 -17.98
C ILE A 462 22.07 1.34 -18.85
N LYS A 463 21.81 0.07 -19.18
CA LYS A 463 20.60 -0.32 -19.92
C LYS A 463 19.35 -0.37 -19.02
N PRO A 464 18.13 -0.17 -19.56
CA PRO A 464 16.90 -0.18 -18.75
C PRO A 464 16.74 -1.45 -17.91
N LYS A 465 16.94 -2.64 -18.48
CA LYS A 465 16.85 -3.91 -17.73
C LYS A 465 17.88 -4.02 -16.60
N GLN A 466 19.09 -3.53 -16.82
CA GLN A 466 20.12 -3.54 -15.78
C GLN A 466 19.74 -2.60 -14.64
N LEU A 467 19.27 -1.38 -14.94
CA LEU A 467 18.82 -0.43 -13.93
C LEU A 467 17.58 -0.92 -13.16
N GLU A 468 16.65 -1.58 -13.84
CA GLU A 468 15.49 -2.27 -13.26
C GLU A 468 15.91 -3.30 -12.20
N ASP A 469 16.90 -4.14 -12.51
CA ASP A 469 17.36 -5.18 -11.57
C ASP A 469 18.18 -4.57 -10.42
N MET A 470 18.98 -3.52 -10.67
CA MET A 470 19.68 -2.77 -9.63
C MET A 470 18.72 -2.07 -8.68
N THR A 471 17.67 -1.43 -9.18
CA THR A 471 16.66 -0.74 -8.34
C THR A 471 15.84 -1.72 -7.51
N LYS A 472 15.48 -2.88 -8.06
CA LYS A 472 14.90 -3.98 -7.24
C LYS A 472 15.83 -4.42 -6.13
N LYS A 473 17.11 -4.64 -6.44
CA LYS A 473 18.13 -5.02 -5.45
C LYS A 473 18.33 -3.94 -4.37
N ILE A 474 18.18 -2.65 -4.72
CA ILE A 474 18.17 -1.54 -3.76
C ILE A 474 16.97 -1.60 -2.82
N GLY A 475 15.88 -2.26 -3.23
CA GLY A 475 14.70 -2.51 -2.40
C GLY A 475 13.42 -1.85 -2.87
N TRP A 476 13.41 -1.28 -4.08
CA TRP A 476 12.18 -0.79 -4.70
C TRP A 476 11.23 -1.96 -5.01
N PRO A 477 9.93 -1.90 -4.66
CA PRO A 477 8.97 -3.00 -4.87
C PRO A 477 8.79 -3.39 -6.35
N MET A 478 8.94 -2.40 -7.23
CA MET A 478 8.96 -2.55 -8.68
C MET A 478 10.20 -1.81 -9.19
N GLY A 479 10.86 -2.33 -10.24
CA GLY A 479 11.99 -1.61 -10.79
C GLY A 479 11.54 -0.34 -11.48
N LEU A 480 12.39 0.68 -11.40
CA LEU A 480 11.95 2.05 -11.67
C LEU A 480 11.70 2.33 -13.16
N CYS A 481 12.36 1.63 -14.08
CA CYS A 481 12.06 1.74 -15.50
C CYS A 481 10.64 1.22 -15.81
N SER A 482 10.19 0.17 -15.13
CA SER A 482 8.81 -0.30 -15.24
C SER A 482 7.81 0.68 -14.61
N VAL A 483 8.19 1.41 -13.54
CA VAL A 483 7.37 2.49 -12.97
C VAL A 483 7.15 3.60 -13.99
N VAL A 484 8.20 4.01 -14.70
CA VAL A 484 8.13 5.02 -15.77
C VAL A 484 7.14 4.60 -16.85
N ASP A 485 7.26 3.37 -17.35
CA ASP A 485 6.37 2.87 -18.41
C ASP A 485 4.93 2.64 -17.93
N GLU A 486 4.70 2.30 -16.65
CA GLU A 486 3.36 2.13 -16.08
C GLU A 486 2.65 3.49 -15.91
N PHE A 487 3.36 4.53 -15.46
CA PHE A 487 2.83 5.90 -15.37
C PHE A 487 2.59 6.53 -16.74
N GLY A 488 3.44 6.19 -17.71
CA GLY A 488 3.41 6.71 -19.07
C GLY A 488 4.43 7.83 -19.28
N ILE A 489 5.32 7.63 -20.26
CA ILE A 489 6.43 8.54 -20.56
C ILE A 489 5.91 9.92 -20.96
N ASP A 490 4.78 9.99 -21.65
CA ASP A 490 4.12 11.25 -22.04
C ASP A 490 3.56 12.02 -20.86
N ASN A 491 2.92 11.34 -19.90
CA ASN A 491 2.44 11.99 -18.69
C ASN A 491 3.60 12.59 -17.89
N ILE A 492 4.71 11.84 -17.78
CA ILE A 492 5.92 12.31 -17.08
C ILE A 492 6.57 13.47 -17.84
N TYR A 493 6.62 13.42 -19.17
CA TYR A 493 7.13 14.51 -20.00
C TYR A 493 6.31 15.80 -19.80
N GLU A 494 4.99 15.72 -19.87
CA GLU A 494 4.09 16.87 -19.65
C GLU A 494 4.22 17.42 -18.22
N ALA A 495 4.25 16.56 -17.21
CA ALA A 495 4.45 16.96 -15.82
C ALA A 495 5.81 17.65 -15.62
N SER A 496 6.89 17.09 -16.19
CA SER A 496 8.23 17.69 -16.13
C SER A 496 8.30 19.05 -16.83
N LYS A 497 7.58 19.25 -17.95
CA LYS A 497 7.44 20.59 -18.56
C LYS A 497 6.77 21.58 -17.63
N VAL A 498 5.68 21.16 -16.96
CA VAL A 498 5.00 22.01 -15.98
C VAL A 498 5.97 22.38 -14.86
N LEU A 499 6.73 21.44 -14.32
CA LEU A 499 7.75 21.75 -13.30
C LEU A 499 8.82 22.71 -13.80
N CYS A 500 9.42 22.47 -14.98
CA CYS A 500 10.43 23.36 -15.57
C CYS A 500 9.90 24.78 -15.83
N SER A 501 8.60 24.94 -16.08
CA SER A 501 8.01 26.28 -16.27
C SER A 501 7.80 27.05 -14.97
N HIS A 502 7.82 26.36 -13.81
CA HIS A 502 7.61 26.96 -12.49
C HIS A 502 8.89 27.04 -11.66
N TYR A 503 9.85 26.13 -11.89
CA TYR A 503 11.12 26.04 -11.18
C TYR A 503 12.30 26.21 -12.14
N ASP A 504 13.42 26.72 -11.64
CA ASP A 504 14.64 27.07 -12.40
C ASP A 504 15.01 26.03 -13.48
N GLU A 505 15.31 26.51 -14.70
CA GLU A 505 15.56 25.71 -15.90
C GLU A 505 16.65 24.65 -15.67
N ASN A 506 17.59 24.87 -14.76
CA ASN A 506 18.74 23.98 -14.56
C ASN A 506 18.44 22.67 -13.81
N LEU A 507 17.26 22.51 -13.18
CA LEU A 507 16.99 21.36 -12.30
C LEU A 507 16.54 20.08 -13.03
N LEU A 508 15.91 20.23 -14.20
CA LEU A 508 15.22 19.13 -14.94
C LEU A 508 15.40 19.19 -16.47
N SER A 509 15.87 20.30 -17.04
CA SER A 509 15.82 20.54 -18.49
C SER A 509 16.70 19.59 -19.32
N LYS A 510 17.85 19.16 -18.79
CA LYS A 510 18.88 18.45 -19.59
C LYS A 510 18.45 17.06 -20.04
N ASN A 511 17.50 16.42 -19.36
CA ASN A 511 17.01 15.08 -19.69
C ASN A 511 15.61 15.10 -20.30
N LEU A 512 14.93 16.26 -20.26
CA LEU A 512 13.60 16.43 -20.83
C LEU A 512 13.57 16.12 -22.34
N ILE A 513 14.65 16.43 -23.05
CA ILE A 513 14.81 16.13 -24.48
C ILE A 513 14.71 14.63 -24.80
N ILE A 514 15.16 13.76 -23.88
CA ILE A 514 15.08 12.31 -24.07
C ILE A 514 13.63 11.84 -23.98
N LEU A 515 12.92 12.33 -22.96
CA LEU A 515 11.49 12.05 -22.80
C LEU A 515 10.70 12.55 -24.01
N GLU A 516 11.01 13.74 -24.51
CA GLU A 516 10.40 14.29 -25.73
C GLU A 516 10.65 13.40 -26.95
N GLN A 517 11.88 12.94 -27.17
CA GLN A 517 12.24 12.07 -28.30
C GLN A 517 11.51 10.72 -28.23
N LEU A 518 11.41 10.12 -27.04
CA LEU A 518 10.66 8.88 -26.81
C LEU A 518 9.17 9.08 -27.15
N VAL A 519 8.56 10.15 -26.64
CA VAL A 519 7.14 10.48 -26.89
C VAL A 519 6.88 10.74 -28.37
N LYS A 520 7.74 11.51 -29.06
CA LYS A 520 7.63 11.78 -30.50
C LYS A 520 7.72 10.51 -31.36
N LYS A 521 8.42 9.48 -30.86
CA LYS A 521 8.50 8.16 -31.51
C LYS A 521 7.35 7.23 -31.11
N GLY A 522 6.36 7.73 -30.39
CA GLY A 522 5.20 6.96 -29.95
C GLY A 522 5.52 5.95 -28.85
N MET A 523 6.60 6.13 -28.09
CA MET A 523 6.93 5.28 -26.94
C MET A 523 6.29 5.88 -25.69
N LEU A 524 5.07 5.45 -25.37
CA LEU A 524 4.26 6.01 -24.28
C LEU A 524 4.17 5.12 -23.04
N GLY A 525 4.90 3.99 -23.05
CA GLY A 525 4.91 3.02 -21.96
C GLY A 525 3.90 1.89 -22.16
N LYS A 526 3.53 1.25 -21.05
CA LYS A 526 2.77 0.00 -21.02
C LYS A 526 1.35 0.13 -21.58
N LYS A 527 0.75 1.32 -21.52
CA LYS A 527 -0.61 1.58 -22.04
C LYS A 527 -0.76 1.31 -23.53
N ILE A 528 0.33 1.39 -24.30
CA ILE A 528 0.37 1.02 -25.73
C ILE A 528 1.28 -0.19 -26.00
N GLY A 529 1.83 -0.79 -24.94
CA GLY A 529 2.77 -1.90 -25.02
C GLY A 529 4.20 -1.53 -25.47
N LEU A 530 4.56 -0.24 -25.51
CA LEU A 530 5.85 0.23 -26.03
C LEU A 530 6.35 1.45 -25.26
N GLY A 531 7.48 1.33 -24.57
CA GLY A 531 8.13 2.37 -23.75
C GLY A 531 9.65 2.20 -23.71
N LEU A 532 10.24 2.29 -22.52
CA LEU A 532 11.62 1.80 -22.28
C LEU A 532 11.72 0.30 -22.52
N PHE A 533 10.61 -0.42 -22.33
CA PHE A 533 10.46 -1.82 -22.68
C PHE A 533 9.43 -2.06 -23.79
N GLU A 534 9.56 -3.20 -24.45
CA GLU A 534 8.51 -3.79 -25.26
C GLU A 534 7.69 -4.77 -24.40
N TYR A 535 6.37 -4.61 -24.44
CA TYR A 535 5.42 -5.44 -23.69
C TYR A 535 4.61 -6.31 -24.63
N ASP A 536 5.01 -7.57 -24.72
CA ASP A 536 4.27 -8.58 -25.48
C ASP A 536 3.23 -9.25 -24.56
N PRO A 537 1.91 -9.19 -24.88
CA PRO A 537 0.87 -9.83 -24.07
C PRO A 537 1.01 -11.35 -23.97
N THR A 538 1.78 -11.99 -24.86
CA THR A 538 2.07 -13.44 -24.84
C THR A 538 3.31 -13.80 -24.02
N ARG A 539 4.23 -12.85 -23.78
CA ARG A 539 5.45 -13.07 -23.01
C ARG A 539 5.33 -12.45 -21.62
N LYS A 540 5.68 -13.21 -20.58
CA LYS A 540 5.65 -12.72 -19.19
C LYS A 540 6.76 -11.71 -18.85
N LEU A 541 7.75 -11.54 -19.72
CA LEU A 541 8.95 -10.74 -19.47
C LEU A 541 8.97 -9.52 -20.39
N SER A 542 9.21 -8.35 -19.82
CA SER A 542 9.53 -7.13 -20.55
C SER A 542 10.95 -7.23 -21.12
N ILE A 543 11.13 -6.80 -22.37
CA ILE A 543 12.42 -6.80 -23.07
C ILE A 543 12.81 -5.35 -23.30
N ASP A 544 14.10 -5.02 -23.18
CA ASP A 544 14.60 -3.68 -23.51
C ASP A 544 14.17 -3.28 -24.92
N ASN A 545 13.60 -2.09 -25.08
CA ASN A 545 13.26 -1.54 -26.39
C ASN A 545 14.52 -1.03 -27.09
N PRO A 546 14.98 -1.66 -28.20
CA PRO A 546 16.20 -1.26 -28.88
C PRO A 546 16.15 0.17 -29.43
N ALA A 547 14.97 0.64 -29.84
CA ALA A 547 14.79 2.00 -30.35
C ALA A 547 14.86 3.03 -29.21
N ALA A 548 14.35 2.70 -28.02
CA ALA A 548 14.52 3.55 -26.84
C ALA A 548 15.99 3.61 -26.40
N ILE A 549 16.69 2.47 -26.40
CA ILE A 549 18.14 2.41 -26.13
C ILE A 549 18.89 3.30 -27.11
N LYS A 550 18.58 3.22 -28.41
CA LYS A 550 19.24 4.06 -29.42
C LYS A 550 19.09 5.56 -29.12
N ILE A 551 17.89 6.01 -28.76
CA ILE A 551 17.64 7.41 -28.38
C ILE A 551 18.49 7.82 -27.16
N ILE A 552 18.62 6.94 -26.17
CA ILE A 552 19.44 7.18 -24.98
C ILE A 552 20.93 7.22 -25.35
N ASP A 553 21.40 6.27 -26.16
CA ASP A 553 22.79 6.15 -26.60
C ASP A 553 23.22 7.32 -27.52
N ASP A 554 22.33 7.84 -28.35
CA ASP A 554 22.57 9.04 -29.18
C ASP A 554 22.81 10.29 -28.31
N ASN A 555 22.41 10.26 -27.03
CA ASN A 555 22.59 11.34 -26.06
C ASN A 555 23.48 10.94 -24.86
N LYS A 556 24.31 9.91 -25.06
CA LYS A 556 25.17 9.32 -24.03
C LYS A 556 26.18 10.32 -23.47
N ILE A 557 26.47 10.18 -22.19
CA ILE A 557 27.49 10.95 -21.48
C ILE A 557 28.46 9.98 -20.78
N SER A 558 29.70 10.43 -20.57
CA SER A 558 30.65 9.66 -19.77
C SER A 558 30.21 9.64 -18.30
N PRO A 559 30.26 8.48 -17.63
CA PRO A 559 29.98 8.40 -16.20
C PRO A 559 30.99 9.25 -15.43
N LYS A 560 30.49 10.11 -14.54
CA LYS A 560 31.34 10.98 -13.71
C LYS A 560 31.79 10.30 -12.41
N GLU A 561 31.07 9.27 -11.98
CA GLU A 561 31.42 8.38 -10.87
C GLU A 561 31.21 6.92 -11.26
N SER A 562 31.68 5.98 -10.43
CA SER A 562 31.45 4.56 -10.64
C SER A 562 29.96 4.22 -10.49
N LEU A 563 29.43 3.50 -11.49
CA LEU A 563 28.03 3.08 -11.58
C LEU A 563 27.73 1.84 -10.73
N THR A 564 28.15 1.87 -9.47
CA THR A 564 27.88 0.80 -8.50
C THR A 564 26.43 0.89 -8.00
N THR A 565 25.88 -0.23 -7.51
CA THR A 565 24.54 -0.26 -6.90
C THR A 565 24.40 0.75 -5.75
N GLN A 566 25.46 0.89 -4.95
CA GLN A 566 25.47 1.81 -3.82
C GLN A 566 25.48 3.27 -4.26
N ASN A 567 26.27 3.65 -5.26
CA ASN A 567 26.29 5.03 -5.76
C ASN A 567 24.95 5.41 -6.40
N ILE A 568 24.36 4.52 -7.19
CA ILE A 568 23.04 4.71 -7.78
C ILE A 568 21.97 4.86 -6.69
N GLN A 569 22.01 4.01 -5.66
CA GLN A 569 21.12 4.14 -4.51
C GLN A 569 21.23 5.54 -3.88
N TRP A 570 22.45 6.00 -3.60
CA TRP A 570 22.66 7.32 -3.01
C TRP A 570 22.16 8.45 -3.92
N ARG A 571 22.39 8.37 -5.23
CA ARG A 571 21.92 9.37 -6.20
C ARG A 571 20.40 9.46 -6.21
N LEU A 572 19.70 8.33 -6.34
CA LEU A 572 18.24 8.27 -6.38
C LEU A 572 17.62 8.72 -5.04
N VAL A 573 18.09 8.15 -3.93
CA VAL A 573 17.52 8.43 -2.59
C VAL A 573 17.75 9.89 -2.21
N SER A 574 18.93 10.46 -2.46
CA SER A 574 19.20 11.85 -2.10
C SER A 574 18.34 12.85 -2.87
N ARG A 575 18.15 12.66 -4.18
CA ARG A 575 17.26 13.51 -5.00
C ARG A 575 15.82 13.47 -4.49
N ILE A 576 15.28 12.27 -4.23
CA ILE A 576 13.91 12.09 -3.72
C ILE A 576 13.74 12.70 -2.33
N ILE A 577 14.65 12.41 -1.40
CA ILE A 577 14.52 12.89 -0.02
C ILE A 577 14.62 14.41 0.04
N ASN A 578 15.55 14.99 -0.71
CA ASN A 578 15.68 16.44 -0.79
C ASN A 578 14.40 17.09 -1.32
N GLU A 579 13.81 16.54 -2.38
CA GLU A 579 12.57 17.06 -2.94
C GLU A 579 11.40 16.91 -1.97
N ALA A 580 11.35 15.81 -1.22
CA ALA A 580 10.33 15.63 -0.19
C ALA A 580 10.45 16.69 0.92
N VAL A 581 11.66 16.96 1.40
CA VAL A 581 11.91 18.01 2.40
C VAL A 581 11.63 19.39 1.83
N LEU A 582 11.94 19.63 0.56
CA LEU A 582 11.61 20.89 -0.13
C LEU A 582 10.09 21.08 -0.24
N CYS A 583 9.33 20.03 -0.54
CA CYS A 583 7.86 20.10 -0.54
C CYS A 583 7.31 20.47 0.84
N LEU A 584 7.96 20.04 1.93
CA LEU A 584 7.60 20.45 3.29
C LEU A 584 7.98 21.92 3.55
N GLU A 585 9.17 22.35 3.13
CA GLU A 585 9.65 23.74 3.26
C GLU A 585 8.72 24.73 2.54
N GLU A 586 8.24 24.37 1.34
CA GLU A 586 7.36 25.20 0.52
C GLU A 586 5.88 25.13 0.93
N GLY A 587 5.52 24.22 1.85
CA GLY A 587 4.14 24.02 2.30
C GLY A 587 3.26 23.22 1.35
N THR A 588 3.82 22.59 0.31
CA THR A 588 3.12 21.58 -0.51
C THR A 588 2.79 20.36 0.36
N LEU A 589 3.73 19.94 1.22
CA LEU A 589 3.43 19.04 2.32
C LEU A 589 3.19 19.85 3.59
N LYS A 590 2.14 19.48 4.34
CA LYS A 590 1.86 20.04 5.67
C LYS A 590 2.35 19.14 6.80
N SER A 591 2.64 17.87 6.49
CA SER A 591 2.98 16.84 7.45
C SER A 591 4.05 15.91 6.88
N PRO A 592 5.18 15.70 7.59
CA PRO A 592 6.18 14.69 7.25
C PRO A 592 5.58 13.27 7.15
N LEU A 593 4.56 12.99 7.97
CA LEU A 593 3.87 11.69 7.97
C LEU A 593 3.15 11.46 6.65
N ASP A 594 2.41 12.45 6.14
CA ASP A 594 1.74 12.35 4.84
C ASP A 594 2.75 12.20 3.71
N GLY A 595 3.90 12.88 3.81
CA GLY A 595 5.00 12.72 2.87
C GLY A 595 5.53 11.29 2.81
N ASP A 596 5.83 10.68 3.96
CA ASP A 596 6.31 9.29 4.01
C ASP A 596 5.28 8.30 3.47
N ILE A 597 4.00 8.47 3.83
CA ILE A 597 2.92 7.62 3.34
C ILE A 597 2.74 7.80 1.82
N GLY A 598 2.79 9.04 1.33
CA GLY A 598 2.71 9.33 -0.10
C GLY A 598 3.86 8.72 -0.90
N ALA A 599 5.10 8.86 -0.41
CA ALA A 599 6.27 8.30 -1.07
C ALA A 599 6.25 6.77 -1.10
N VAL A 600 5.90 6.11 0.02
CA VAL A 600 5.90 4.64 0.11
C VAL A 600 4.73 4.02 -0.65
N PHE A 601 3.50 4.49 -0.44
CA PHE A 601 2.30 3.88 -1.03
C PHE A 601 1.95 4.41 -2.43
N GLY A 602 2.47 5.58 -2.81
CA GLY A 602 2.27 6.17 -4.13
C GLY A 602 3.40 5.86 -5.10
N LEU A 603 4.65 6.05 -4.67
CA LEU A 603 5.84 5.96 -5.53
C LEU A 603 6.66 4.68 -5.32
N GLY A 604 6.35 3.91 -4.28
CA GLY A 604 7.08 2.69 -3.96
C GLY A 604 8.42 2.93 -3.29
N PHE A 605 8.62 4.05 -2.59
CA PHE A 605 9.83 4.27 -1.79
C PHE A 605 10.06 3.06 -0.86
N PRO A 606 11.30 2.52 -0.74
CA PRO A 606 11.54 1.26 -0.04
C PRO A 606 10.97 1.25 1.40
N PRO A 607 9.99 0.38 1.71
CA PRO A 607 9.25 0.45 2.98
C PRO A 607 10.12 0.23 4.23
N PHE A 608 11.16 -0.59 4.15
CA PHE A 608 12.10 -0.81 5.27
C PHE A 608 12.91 0.44 5.65
N LEU A 609 12.92 1.47 4.80
CA LEU A 609 13.49 2.79 5.11
C LEU A 609 12.47 3.74 5.76
N GLY A 610 11.17 3.41 5.74
CA GLY A 610 10.11 4.11 6.46
C GLY A 610 9.52 5.34 5.77
N GLY A 611 10.06 5.71 4.61
CA GLY A 611 9.76 6.96 3.90
C GLY A 611 10.87 8.00 4.01
N PRO A 612 10.88 9.06 3.17
CA PRO A 612 11.90 10.10 3.17
C PRO A 612 12.22 10.74 4.54
N PHE A 613 11.22 11.12 5.32
CA PHE A 613 11.40 11.80 6.60
C PHE A 613 11.79 10.82 7.70
N ARG A 614 11.13 9.66 7.79
CA ARG A 614 11.53 8.59 8.73
C ARG A 614 12.94 8.08 8.45
N TYR A 615 13.38 8.05 7.19
CA TYR A 615 14.77 7.75 6.85
C TYR A 615 15.73 8.76 7.50
N LEU A 616 15.44 10.06 7.40
CA LEU A 616 16.25 11.11 8.02
C LEU A 616 16.27 10.98 9.54
N ASP A 617 15.14 10.66 10.17
CA ASP A 617 15.05 10.45 11.61
C ASP A 617 15.88 9.23 12.09
N ILE A 618 16.00 8.18 11.27
CA ILE A 618 16.72 6.94 11.62
C ILE A 618 18.22 7.02 11.29
N HIS A 619 18.56 7.64 10.16
CA HIS A 619 19.92 7.63 9.60
C HIS A 619 20.68 8.94 9.85
N GLY A 620 19.99 10.03 10.18
CA GLY A 620 20.54 11.35 10.36
C GLY A 620 20.68 12.12 9.04
N ALA A 621 20.38 13.43 9.07
CA ALA A 621 20.46 14.29 7.89
C ALA A 621 21.90 14.64 7.48
N GLU A 622 22.86 14.65 8.41
CA GLU A 622 24.25 15.03 8.17
C GLU A 622 24.93 14.19 7.08
N GLN A 623 24.81 12.86 7.17
CA GLN A 623 25.43 11.96 6.19
C GLN A 623 24.85 12.19 4.79
N LEU A 624 23.53 12.43 4.69
CA LEU A 624 22.87 12.69 3.42
C LEU A 624 23.34 14.01 2.82
N VAL A 625 23.36 15.11 3.60
CA VAL A 625 23.83 16.42 3.14
C VAL A 625 25.28 16.35 2.67
N LYS A 626 26.16 15.68 3.43
CA LYS A 626 27.55 15.47 3.02
C LYS A 626 27.66 14.74 1.69
N ARG A 627 26.85 13.70 1.49
CA ARG A 627 26.83 12.94 0.22
C ARG A 627 26.30 13.78 -0.93
N MET A 628 25.24 14.55 -0.69
CA MET A 628 24.67 15.48 -1.65
C MET A 628 25.67 16.55 -2.10
N GLU A 629 26.41 17.17 -1.18
CA GLU A 629 27.44 18.15 -1.55
C GLU A 629 28.58 17.53 -2.36
N ASN A 630 28.93 16.26 -2.12
CA ASN A 630 29.89 15.55 -2.98
C ASN A 630 29.33 15.33 -4.38
N PHE A 631 28.08 14.88 -4.51
CA PHE A 631 27.44 14.76 -5.82
C PHE A 631 27.26 16.11 -6.49
N ARG A 632 27.00 17.18 -5.74
CA ARG A 632 26.87 18.53 -6.28
C ARG A 632 28.14 19.01 -6.96
N LYS A 633 29.32 18.71 -6.41
CA LYS A 633 30.61 19.02 -7.05
C LYS A 633 30.78 18.36 -8.42
N VAL A 634 30.17 17.20 -8.62
CA VAL A 634 30.35 16.37 -9.82
C VAL A 634 29.20 16.58 -10.83
N TYR A 635 27.97 16.57 -10.35
CA TYR A 635 26.73 16.58 -11.13
C TYR A 635 26.03 17.94 -11.16
N GLY A 636 26.42 18.88 -10.30
CA GLY A 636 25.90 20.25 -10.25
C GLY A 636 24.71 20.43 -9.29
N ASP A 637 24.00 21.55 -9.45
CA ASP A 637 22.99 22.01 -8.48
C ASP A 637 21.73 21.13 -8.38
N ALA A 638 21.56 20.14 -9.27
CA ALA A 638 20.56 19.07 -9.09
C ALA A 638 20.71 18.36 -7.72
N PHE A 639 21.91 18.30 -7.16
CA PHE A 639 22.19 17.71 -5.85
C PHE A 639 22.35 18.75 -4.73
N LYS A 640 21.92 20.00 -4.94
CA LYS A 640 21.97 21.03 -3.90
C LYS A 640 20.95 20.70 -2.80
N PRO A 641 21.37 20.55 -1.54
CA PRO A 641 20.45 20.32 -0.43
C PRO A 641 19.59 21.57 -0.17
N CYS A 642 18.29 21.38 0.11
CA CYS A 642 17.37 22.45 0.49
C CYS A 642 17.70 23.00 1.89
N LYS A 643 17.18 24.19 2.22
CA LYS A 643 17.57 24.91 3.44
C LYS A 643 17.17 24.13 4.69
N LEU A 644 15.94 23.62 4.72
CA LEU A 644 15.41 22.86 5.84
C LEU A 644 16.23 21.58 6.10
N LEU A 645 16.69 20.90 5.04
CA LEU A 645 17.55 19.73 5.19
C LEU A 645 18.93 20.09 5.78
N ILE A 646 19.53 21.20 5.34
CA ILE A 646 20.79 21.72 5.92
C ILE A 646 20.61 22.13 7.38
N GLU A 647 19.47 22.70 7.75
CA GLU A 647 19.19 23.08 9.13
C GLU A 647 19.06 21.86 10.04
N HIS A 648 18.38 20.81 9.59
CA HIS A 648 18.30 19.54 10.31
C HIS A 648 19.65 18.81 10.35
N SER A 649 20.53 19.00 9.35
CA SER A 649 21.86 18.38 9.39
C SER A 649 22.81 18.99 10.43
N LYS A 650 22.52 20.18 10.96
CA LYS A 650 23.35 20.85 11.97
C LYS A 650 23.12 20.33 13.39
N ASP A 651 21.99 19.66 13.64
CA ASP A 651 21.64 19.14 14.96
C ASP A 651 21.03 17.74 14.82
N SER A 652 21.79 16.73 15.23
CA SER A 652 21.37 15.32 15.16
C SER A 652 20.18 14.98 16.05
N LYS A 653 19.77 15.88 16.96
CA LYS A 653 18.56 15.72 17.78
C LYS A 653 17.30 16.23 17.10
N LYS A 654 17.41 16.99 16.01
CA LYS A 654 16.25 17.50 15.27
C LYS A 654 15.64 16.42 14.38
N LEU A 655 14.51 15.88 14.82
CA LEU A 655 13.69 14.96 14.05
C LEU A 655 12.63 15.73 13.26
N PHE A 656 12.25 15.20 12.10
CA PHE A 656 11.11 15.72 11.33
C PHE A 656 9.79 15.28 11.94
N ARG A 657 9.73 14.08 12.51
CA ARG A 657 8.58 13.58 13.25
C ARG A 657 8.84 13.79 14.74
N SER A 658 7.95 14.52 15.42
CA SER A 658 7.97 14.67 16.88
C SER A 658 7.32 13.49 17.58
#